data_AF-A0A553N0L1-F1
#
_entry.id   AF-A0A553N0L1-F1
#
_cell.length_a   1.000
_cell.length_b   1.000
_cell.length_c   1.000
_cell.angle_alpha   90.00
_cell.angle_beta   90.00
_cell.angle_gamma   90.00
#
_symmetry.space_group_name_H-M   'P 1'
#
loop_
_entity.id
_entity.type
_entity.pdbx_description
1 polymer ?
#
loop_
_entity_poly.entity_id
_entity_poly.type
_entity_poly.pdbx_seq_one_letter_code
_entity_poly.pdbx_strand_id
1 'polypeptide(L)'
;MASVQWHSRGRNYEGELQNCRLDPSTVEFSDYHPLKAITVTDAKARRSGRKGSTSSSSSSSSSVAPDPLSSMLEGTDPLSLFAAASEPQPLPHSISAGELGRKRQEKEEEVDLDFEPWTSKRGEILSRFTTTEKLSINLFMGSDKNKASSPSSAVSEKVRTRLEELDDLEEGSQRELLNLSQQDYVNRIEELNQSLKEAWGSDQKCSKLLSDTSVIQFYPSKFVLITDILDTFGGLVYERIWSMCADSHPLPESFCADDVTDTAKETCLNWFFKIASIRELVPRLYVEAALLKCNRFLTKSGIQETLQRLTAMIRGIGDPLVAVYARAYLCRVGMEVAPHLKDSLNKNFFDLLACFRQIHGDSVQNQLVMQRVEIPIYLTLYSPAINWILQCVAYRAPEVLLTEMMDRCKKLANNALLLNSVMWAFRAEFVATRATDFIGMIKDCDEAGFPKHLLFASLGRSLSCADPPENERLSILNEAWKVITKVRSPQDYINCAEIWVEFTCRHFTKREANTILTDIIKHMTPDRAFEDSYPKLQSVIRKILTYFHDFSVLFSMEKFLPFLDMFQKDGVRVEVCKSIMEAFIKHQQEPTRDPVILNALLHICKTMHDSVNALTLEDEKRSLSVSFGRDFEQQLSFCVEARATFCNLEPVIIHLIHTVNQLSMETRRVMKGSHSRKTAAFVRACAAYSFITIPSLTSIFSRLNLYLLSGQVALANQCLSQADAFLKAAVSILPEVPRTISIEGKQRSSEPFLLDFINNFLSTLLVVPDHPEQGVLYLVRGLLNMLQDYTWEDNSDAKVRVYISTLPLLAAMSQESFLYSIPKVDSNETLYGGDPKFIAEINKLCETLIGQVLDHLKNLGKDEEMRRQASLAFSLFGSLLGHGDLRNNKLNQLAVNLWNLSHKHGFCDTRTSVRTLEHIKNEAQQAGMSHLSDLTARLSLQSRA
;
A
#
# COMPACT_ATOMS: atom_id res chain seq x y z
N MET A 1 -13.76 -63.89 16.51
CA MET A 1 -15.17 -63.69 16.08
C MET A 1 -15.38 -64.51 14.81
N ALA A 2 -16.60 -64.90 14.47
CA ALA A 2 -16.84 -65.67 13.24
C ALA A 2 -16.47 -64.85 12.00
N SER A 3 -16.11 -65.52 10.90
CA SER A 3 -15.91 -64.84 9.61
C SER A 3 -17.20 -64.15 9.17
N VAL A 4 -17.17 -62.82 9.18
CA VAL A 4 -18.17 -61.98 8.56
C VAL A 4 -18.08 -62.24 7.06
N GLN A 5 -19.21 -62.48 6.39
CA GLN A 5 -19.23 -62.63 4.94
C GLN A 5 -19.86 -61.39 4.32
N TRP A 6 -19.07 -60.59 3.60
CA TRP A 6 -19.57 -59.36 2.99
C TRP A 6 -20.45 -59.67 1.79
N HIS A 7 -21.56 -58.95 1.69
CA HIS A 7 -22.51 -58.98 0.59
C HIS A 7 -22.94 -57.52 0.37
N SER A 8 -22.68 -56.95 -0.80
CA SER A 8 -23.10 -55.59 -1.12
C SER A 8 -24.62 -55.52 -1.36
N ARG A 9 -25.27 -54.45 -0.89
CA ARG A 9 -26.66 -54.12 -1.23
C ARG A 9 -26.70 -53.63 -2.68
N GLY A 10 -27.48 -54.31 -3.53
CA GLY A 10 -27.83 -53.78 -4.85
C GLY A 10 -28.66 -52.49 -4.69
N ARG A 11 -28.28 -51.41 -5.38
CA ARG A 11 -28.94 -50.10 -5.33
C ARG A 11 -29.36 -49.66 -6.73
N ASN A 12 -30.60 -49.21 -6.86
CA ASN A 12 -31.09 -48.65 -8.11
C ASN A 12 -30.80 -47.14 -8.12
N TYR A 13 -29.58 -46.76 -8.53
CA TYR A 13 -29.17 -45.35 -8.55
C TYR A 13 -30.05 -44.47 -9.46
N GLU A 14 -30.61 -45.00 -10.55
CA GLU A 14 -31.54 -44.23 -11.40
C GLU A 14 -32.85 -43.93 -10.67
N GLY A 15 -33.42 -44.92 -9.97
CA GLY A 15 -34.63 -44.75 -9.18
C GLY A 15 -34.42 -43.88 -7.94
N GLU A 16 -33.28 -44.03 -7.25
CA GLU A 16 -32.89 -43.15 -6.14
C GLU A 16 -32.69 -41.71 -6.62
N LEU A 17 -32.02 -41.50 -7.76
CA LEU A 17 -31.85 -40.17 -8.37
C LEU A 17 -33.19 -39.54 -8.75
N GLN A 18 -34.14 -40.33 -9.29
CA GLN A 18 -35.49 -39.85 -9.60
C GLN A 18 -36.27 -39.46 -8.34
N ASN A 19 -36.20 -40.25 -7.27
CA ASN A 19 -36.84 -39.96 -5.99
C ASN A 19 -36.21 -38.77 -5.25
N CYS A 20 -34.93 -38.48 -5.49
CA CYS A 20 -34.20 -37.34 -4.92
C CYS A 20 -34.21 -36.09 -5.81
N ARG A 21 -34.86 -36.10 -6.99
CA ARG A 21 -35.10 -34.88 -7.75
C ARG A 21 -36.14 -34.03 -7.04
N LEU A 22 -35.74 -32.84 -6.61
CA LEU A 22 -36.66 -31.74 -6.38
C LEU A 22 -37.38 -31.43 -7.70
N ASP A 23 -38.65 -31.02 -7.62
CA ASP A 23 -39.41 -30.59 -8.80
C ASP A 23 -38.62 -29.55 -9.60
N PRO A 24 -38.58 -29.64 -10.95
CA PRO A 24 -37.78 -28.76 -11.77
C PRO A 24 -38.38 -27.36 -11.80
N SER A 25 -37.99 -26.52 -10.85
CA SER A 25 -38.13 -25.08 -11.00
C SER A 25 -37.32 -24.64 -12.22
N THR A 26 -38.00 -24.05 -13.20
CA THR A 26 -37.33 -23.42 -14.34
C THR A 26 -36.54 -22.23 -13.82
N VAL A 27 -35.24 -22.45 -13.61
CA VAL A 27 -34.30 -21.36 -13.34
C VAL A 27 -34.19 -20.54 -14.63
N GLU A 28 -35.01 -19.49 -14.72
CA GLU A 28 -34.70 -18.39 -15.62
C GLU A 28 -33.33 -17.84 -15.24
N PHE A 29 -32.42 -17.76 -16.22
CA PHE A 29 -31.09 -17.21 -16.03
C PHE A 29 -31.18 -15.69 -15.78
N SER A 30 -31.44 -15.31 -14.54
CA SER A 30 -31.29 -13.95 -14.05
C SER A 30 -29.81 -13.61 -13.93
N ASP A 31 -29.39 -12.46 -14.46
CA ASP A 31 -27.99 -12.00 -14.57
C ASP A 31 -27.30 -11.65 -13.22
N TYR A 32 -27.80 -12.15 -12.10
CA TYR A 32 -27.30 -11.89 -10.76
C TYR A 32 -26.49 -13.07 -10.19
N HIS A 33 -25.17 -13.02 -10.41
CA HIS A 33 -24.21 -13.85 -9.69
C HIS A 33 -23.88 -13.21 -8.33
N PRO A 34 -23.85 -13.96 -7.20
CA PRO A 34 -23.67 -13.40 -5.84
C PRO A 34 -22.25 -12.87 -5.52
N LEU A 35 -21.42 -12.65 -6.54
CA LEU A 35 -20.09 -12.04 -6.46
C LEU A 35 -19.87 -10.94 -7.52
N LYS A 36 -20.93 -10.41 -8.15
CA LYS A 36 -20.82 -9.15 -8.90
C LYS A 36 -20.53 -8.01 -7.91
N ALA A 37 -19.43 -7.30 -8.11
CA ALA A 37 -19.14 -6.09 -7.36
C ALA A 37 -20.26 -5.05 -7.54
N ILE A 38 -20.62 -4.37 -6.45
CA ILE A 38 -21.69 -3.36 -6.43
C ILE A 38 -21.22 -2.13 -7.21
N THR A 39 -21.52 -2.10 -8.50
CA THR A 39 -21.31 -0.93 -9.36
C THR A 39 -22.46 0.05 -9.19
N VAL A 40 -22.27 1.03 -8.31
CA VAL A 40 -23.17 2.19 -8.21
C VAL A 40 -23.09 2.96 -9.52
N THR A 41 -24.13 2.83 -10.36
CA THR A 41 -24.26 3.62 -11.60
C THR A 41 -25.22 4.78 -11.36
N ASP A 42 -24.67 5.98 -11.40
CA ASP A 42 -25.38 7.23 -11.15
C ASP A 42 -26.26 7.61 -12.37
N ALA A 43 -27.58 7.51 -12.22
CA ALA A 43 -28.54 7.67 -13.31
C ALA A 43 -29.20 9.07 -13.29
N LYS A 44 -28.65 9.98 -14.09
CA LYS A 44 -29.18 11.35 -14.26
C LYS A 44 -30.64 11.39 -14.74
N ALA A 45 -31.39 12.30 -14.13
CA ALA A 45 -32.82 12.54 -14.29
C ALA A 45 -33.36 12.71 -15.73
N ARG A 46 -34.62 12.28 -15.94
CA ARG A 46 -35.58 12.92 -16.87
C ARG A 46 -36.98 13.01 -16.26
N ARG A 47 -37.75 13.99 -16.73
CA ARG A 47 -38.97 14.54 -16.10
C ARG A 47 -40.29 13.88 -16.53
N SER A 48 -41.30 14.08 -15.68
CA SER A 48 -42.73 14.32 -16.00
C SER A 48 -43.71 13.14 -15.93
N GLY A 49 -44.82 13.33 -15.21
CA GLY A 49 -45.98 12.44 -15.14
C GLY A 49 -46.78 12.66 -13.85
N ARG A 50 -48.01 13.19 -13.93
CA ARG A 50 -48.81 13.68 -12.77
C ARG A 50 -50.20 13.01 -12.75
N LYS A 51 -50.81 12.94 -11.55
CA LYS A 51 -52.14 12.34 -11.18
C LYS A 51 -52.07 10.85 -10.82
N GLY A 52 -52.84 10.33 -9.85
CA GLY A 52 -53.72 11.00 -8.88
C GLY A 52 -54.52 10.00 -8.01
N SER A 53 -54.62 10.29 -6.71
CA SER A 53 -55.64 9.88 -5.72
C SER A 53 -56.73 8.86 -6.08
N THR A 54 -56.96 7.80 -5.26
CA THR A 54 -58.03 7.74 -4.21
C THR A 54 -58.17 6.36 -3.52
N SER A 55 -57.99 6.35 -2.19
CA SER A 55 -58.77 5.65 -1.12
C SER A 55 -59.29 4.19 -1.21
N SER A 56 -58.91 3.40 -0.16
CA SER A 56 -59.75 2.48 0.68
C SER A 56 -60.46 1.27 0.03
N SER A 57 -60.64 0.07 0.63
CA SER A 57 -60.35 -0.55 1.95
C SER A 57 -60.84 -2.04 1.89
N SER A 58 -60.62 -3.02 2.79
CA SER A 58 -59.88 -3.23 4.06
C SER A 58 -59.89 -4.75 4.42
N SER A 59 -59.17 -5.16 5.48
CA SER A 59 -59.36 -6.41 6.29
C SER A 59 -59.15 -7.79 5.61
N SER A 60 -58.59 -8.83 6.27
CA SER A 60 -57.95 -8.93 7.60
C SER A 60 -57.18 -10.25 7.80
N SER A 61 -56.03 -10.16 8.48
CA SER A 61 -55.42 -11.10 9.45
C SER A 61 -55.33 -12.63 9.19
N SER A 62 -54.09 -13.14 9.26
CA SER A 62 -53.75 -14.30 10.09
C SER A 62 -52.31 -14.18 10.63
N SER A 63 -52.11 -14.45 11.92
CA SER A 63 -50.86 -14.27 12.66
C SER A 63 -49.85 -15.41 12.48
N VAL A 64 -48.55 -15.09 12.44
CA VAL A 64 -47.45 -16.02 12.71
C VAL A 64 -46.54 -15.41 13.80
N ALA A 65 -46.07 -16.24 14.71
CA ALA A 65 -45.30 -15.84 15.89
C ALA A 65 -43.83 -15.45 15.56
N PRO A 66 -43.16 -14.63 16.41
CA PRO A 66 -41.75 -14.32 16.24
C PRO A 66 -40.84 -15.52 16.60
N ASP A 67 -39.76 -15.67 15.84
CA ASP A 67 -38.72 -16.70 16.00
C ASP A 67 -37.79 -16.37 17.20
N PRO A 68 -37.64 -17.25 18.21
CA PRO A 68 -36.98 -16.92 19.48
C PRO A 68 -35.44 -17.03 19.48
N LEU A 69 -34.77 -16.89 18.32
CA LEU A 69 -33.30 -17.02 18.22
C LEU A 69 -32.55 -15.81 17.62
N SER A 70 -33.25 -14.78 17.15
CA SER A 70 -32.60 -13.58 16.57
C SER A 70 -32.19 -12.50 17.60
N SER A 71 -32.37 -12.74 18.91
CA SER A 71 -32.15 -11.73 19.97
C SER A 71 -31.05 -12.08 20.99
N MET A 72 -30.11 -12.98 20.65
CA MET A 72 -28.98 -13.35 21.55
C MET A 72 -27.59 -13.22 20.90
N LEU A 73 -27.45 -12.46 19.81
CA LEU A 73 -26.17 -12.25 19.12
C LEU A 73 -25.75 -10.79 18.92
N GLU A 74 -26.41 -9.84 19.58
CA GLU A 74 -25.88 -8.49 19.80
C GLU A 74 -25.24 -8.40 21.20
N GLY A 75 -24.11 -9.10 21.35
CA GLY A 75 -23.23 -9.01 22.52
C GLY A 75 -21.89 -8.40 22.11
N THR A 76 -21.76 -7.08 22.18
CA THR A 76 -20.49 -6.37 21.94
C THR A 76 -19.42 -6.77 22.95
N ASP A 77 -18.24 -7.11 22.44
CA ASP A 77 -17.04 -7.44 23.22
C ASP A 77 -16.57 -6.22 24.06
N PRO A 78 -16.44 -6.34 25.41
CA PRO A 78 -16.03 -5.25 26.28
C PRO A 78 -14.61 -4.72 26.03
N LEU A 79 -13.75 -5.40 25.26
CA LEU A 79 -12.44 -4.86 24.87
C LEU A 79 -12.51 -3.79 23.77
N SER A 80 -13.60 -3.75 22.99
CA SER A 80 -13.76 -2.74 21.91
C SER A 80 -14.09 -1.33 22.43
N LEU A 81 -14.52 -1.20 23.69
CA LEU A 81 -14.89 0.10 24.29
C LEU A 81 -13.69 0.92 24.78
N PHE A 82 -12.51 0.32 24.98
CA PHE A 82 -11.31 1.05 25.40
C PHE A 82 -10.51 1.65 24.24
N ALA A 83 -10.65 1.14 23.02
CA ALA A 83 -9.93 1.63 21.84
C ALA A 83 -10.56 2.90 21.21
N ALA A 84 -11.83 3.20 21.54
CA ALA A 84 -12.58 4.33 20.96
C ALA A 84 -12.40 5.67 21.71
N ALA A 85 -11.53 5.73 22.71
CA ALA A 85 -11.29 6.93 23.53
C ALA A 85 -10.04 7.74 23.11
N SER A 86 -9.36 7.35 22.02
CA SER A 86 -8.08 7.93 21.61
C SER A 86 -7.95 8.11 20.10
N GLU A 87 -8.75 8.98 19.48
CA GLU A 87 -8.36 9.77 18.30
C GLU A 87 -9.36 10.92 18.02
N PRO A 88 -8.91 12.11 17.57
CA PRO A 88 -9.75 13.30 17.43
C PRO A 88 -10.54 13.36 16.11
N GLN A 89 -11.73 13.97 16.15
CA GLN A 89 -12.68 14.04 15.03
C GLN A 89 -12.32 15.07 13.96
N PRO A 90 -12.52 14.76 12.66
CA PRO A 90 -12.89 15.73 11.64
C PRO A 90 -14.43 15.86 11.56
N LEU A 91 -14.97 17.09 11.56
CA LEU A 91 -16.40 17.34 11.33
C LEU A 91 -16.66 18.06 9.98
N PRO A 92 -17.74 17.71 9.26
CA PRO A 92 -18.04 18.22 7.92
C PRO A 92 -19.04 19.38 7.93
N HIS A 93 -19.16 20.16 6.85
CA HIS A 93 -20.42 20.86 6.54
C HIS A 93 -20.65 21.16 5.04
N SER A 94 -21.84 20.82 4.57
CA SER A 94 -22.51 21.35 3.37
C SER A 94 -23.52 22.43 3.80
N ILE A 95 -23.69 23.54 3.08
CA ILE A 95 -24.49 23.53 1.84
C ILE A 95 -25.99 23.79 2.11
N SER A 96 -26.36 24.73 2.98
CA SER A 96 -27.74 25.22 3.12
C SER A 96 -27.81 26.75 3.08
N ALA A 97 -28.67 27.31 2.22
CA ALA A 97 -28.88 28.75 2.05
C ALA A 97 -30.36 29.11 2.27
N GLY A 98 -30.62 30.10 3.14
CA GLY A 98 -31.98 30.54 3.48
C GLY A 98 -32.02 31.70 4.49
N GLU A 99 -31.95 32.92 3.96
CA GLU A 99 -32.44 34.20 4.52
C GLU A 99 -32.03 34.70 5.93
N LEU A 100 -31.09 35.67 5.90
CA LEU A 100 -31.23 37.03 6.47
C LEU A 100 -31.61 37.22 7.96
N GLY A 101 -30.58 37.38 8.80
CA GLY A 101 -30.68 38.02 10.12
C GLY A 101 -29.37 38.71 10.54
N ARG A 102 -29.37 40.03 10.69
CA ARG A 102 -28.18 40.84 11.03
C ARG A 102 -27.44 40.35 12.30
N LYS A 103 -26.19 39.90 12.14
CA LYS A 103 -25.05 40.20 13.03
C LYS A 103 -23.73 39.77 12.37
N ARG A 104 -23.03 40.71 11.72
CA ARG A 104 -21.60 40.57 11.47
C ARG A 104 -20.90 40.78 12.80
N GLN A 105 -20.20 39.77 13.27
CA GLN A 105 -19.19 39.90 14.31
C GLN A 105 -17.91 39.33 13.68
N GLU A 106 -16.90 40.17 13.57
CA GLU A 106 -15.65 39.85 12.89
C GLU A 106 -14.90 38.79 13.72
N LYS A 107 -14.78 37.57 13.21
CA LYS A 107 -13.70 36.68 13.62
C LYS A 107 -12.42 37.24 13.02
N GLU A 108 -11.35 37.36 13.80
CA GLU A 108 -10.03 37.63 13.26
C GLU A 108 -9.69 36.52 12.25
N GLU A 109 -9.35 36.91 11.01
CA GLU A 109 -9.04 35.95 9.94
C GLU A 109 -7.70 35.27 10.21
N GLU A 110 -7.74 34.08 10.81
CA GLU A 110 -6.60 33.15 10.76
C GLU A 110 -6.26 32.79 9.31
N VAL A 111 -5.01 32.40 9.10
CA VAL A 111 -4.52 32.01 7.77
C VAL A 111 -4.95 30.57 7.50
N ASP A 112 -5.79 30.36 6.46
CA ASP A 112 -6.28 29.03 6.08
C ASP A 112 -5.13 28.05 5.78
N LEU A 113 -5.44 26.76 5.90
CA LEU A 113 -4.57 25.61 5.55
C LEU A 113 -3.98 25.66 4.13
N ASP A 114 -4.59 26.43 3.22
CA ASP A 114 -4.15 26.62 1.83
C ASP A 114 -2.85 27.44 1.69
N PHE A 115 -2.36 28.07 2.77
CA PHE A 115 -1.11 28.85 2.76
C PHE A 115 0.09 28.01 3.22
N GLU A 116 0.99 27.69 2.29
CA GLU A 116 2.24 26.97 2.60
C GLU A 116 3.11 27.74 3.63
N PRO A 117 3.37 27.19 4.83
CA PRO A 117 4.10 27.88 5.89
C PRO A 117 5.62 27.91 5.62
N TRP A 118 6.32 28.93 6.12
CA TRP A 118 7.78 29.08 5.94
C TRP A 118 8.59 27.87 6.44
N THR A 119 8.12 27.19 7.49
CA THR A 119 8.74 25.99 8.07
C THR A 119 8.90 24.86 7.06
N SER A 120 7.99 24.72 6.09
CA SER A 120 8.10 23.72 5.01
C SER A 120 9.34 23.93 4.14
N LYS A 121 9.78 25.20 3.97
CA LYS A 121 10.91 25.58 3.12
C LYS A 121 12.27 25.39 3.79
N ARG A 122 12.31 25.19 5.12
CA ARG A 122 13.54 24.97 5.91
C ARG A 122 14.39 23.84 5.31
N GLY A 123 13.78 22.70 4.99
CA GLY A 123 14.48 21.53 4.45
C GLY A 123 15.11 21.77 3.06
N GLU A 124 14.36 22.41 2.14
CA GLU A 124 14.90 22.76 0.81
C GLU A 124 16.06 23.76 0.93
N ILE A 125 15.93 24.79 1.76
CA ILE A 125 16.97 25.82 1.92
C ILE A 125 18.26 25.21 2.49
N LEU A 126 18.17 24.43 3.58
CA LEU A 126 19.34 23.83 4.22
C LEU A 126 20.05 22.79 3.34
N SER A 127 19.31 22.07 2.50
CA SER A 127 19.90 21.09 1.57
C SER A 127 20.50 21.72 0.31
N ARG A 128 20.01 22.90 -0.11
CA ARG A 128 20.43 23.58 -1.34
C ARG A 128 21.57 24.57 -1.14
N PHE A 129 21.59 25.31 -0.03
CA PHE A 129 22.57 26.36 0.23
C PHE A 129 23.61 25.88 1.24
N THR A 130 24.46 24.98 0.77
CA THR A 130 25.53 24.31 1.52
C THR A 130 26.87 25.01 1.34
N THR A 131 27.89 24.67 2.13
CA THR A 131 29.26 25.17 1.92
C THR A 131 30.34 24.20 2.41
N THR A 132 31.45 24.16 1.69
CA THR A 132 32.71 23.52 2.11
C THR A 132 33.70 24.50 2.74
N GLU A 133 33.36 25.80 2.76
CA GLU A 133 34.20 26.82 3.38
C GLU A 133 34.07 26.82 4.90
N LYS A 134 35.16 27.24 5.56
CA LYS A 134 35.30 27.26 7.00
C LYS A 134 34.50 28.43 7.61
N LEU A 135 33.46 28.09 8.36
CA LEU A 135 32.55 29.05 8.99
C LEU A 135 33.08 29.53 10.35
N SER A 136 32.55 30.66 10.84
CA SER A 136 32.86 31.19 12.17
C SER A 136 31.61 31.72 12.88
N ILE A 137 31.64 31.71 14.22
CA ILE A 137 30.58 32.20 15.10
C ILE A 137 31.17 33.25 16.04
N ASN A 138 31.06 34.52 15.65
CA ASN A 138 31.56 35.64 16.46
C ASN A 138 30.55 36.03 17.56
N LEU A 139 30.51 35.27 18.67
CA LEU A 139 29.81 35.68 19.89
C LEU A 139 30.71 36.57 20.75
N PHE A 140 30.36 37.85 20.89
CA PHE A 140 31.12 38.80 21.73
C PHE A 140 30.76 38.63 23.21
N MET A 141 31.49 37.77 23.91
CA MET A 141 31.37 37.55 25.36
C MET A 141 31.97 38.72 26.18
N GLY A 142 31.29 39.87 26.20
CA GLY A 142 31.71 41.04 26.97
C GLY A 142 31.02 41.13 28.34
N SER A 143 31.71 40.72 29.41
CA SER A 143 31.19 40.80 30.79
C SER A 143 31.47 42.15 31.47
N ASP A 144 30.90 43.24 30.94
CA ASP A 144 30.98 44.57 31.58
C ASP A 144 30.07 44.66 32.82
N LYS A 145 30.63 44.37 34.02
CA LYS A 145 30.00 44.70 35.30
C LYS A 145 30.60 45.99 35.89
N ASN A 146 29.73 46.97 36.10
CA ASN A 146 30.06 48.30 36.63
C ASN A 146 30.82 48.27 37.96
N LYS A 147 31.75 49.21 38.12
CA LYS A 147 32.50 49.47 39.35
C LYS A 147 31.60 49.87 40.53
N ALA A 148 31.86 49.26 41.69
CA ALA A 148 31.61 49.84 43.01
C ALA A 148 32.80 49.48 43.95
N SER A 149 32.98 50.24 45.03
CA SER A 149 34.24 50.37 45.79
C SER A 149 34.58 49.22 46.76
N SER A 150 35.89 49.06 46.97
CA SER A 150 36.65 48.22 47.96
C SER A 150 36.31 48.49 49.44
N PRO A 151 36.85 47.75 50.47
CA PRO A 151 37.98 46.78 50.49
C PRO A 151 37.66 45.43 51.21
N SER A 152 38.52 44.39 51.36
CA SER A 152 39.98 44.33 51.52
C SER A 152 40.61 42.93 51.26
N SER A 153 41.93 42.89 51.04
CA SER A 153 42.90 41.85 51.48
C SER A 153 42.67 40.34 51.22
N ALA A 154 43.07 39.83 50.03
CA ALA A 154 43.81 38.56 49.81
C ALA A 154 43.91 38.22 48.30
N VAL A 155 44.76 38.93 47.55
CA VAL A 155 44.59 39.05 46.08
C VAL A 155 45.61 38.28 45.23
N SER A 156 46.84 37.99 45.69
CA SER A 156 47.91 37.60 44.75
C SER A 156 47.78 36.21 44.10
N GLU A 157 47.36 35.18 44.85
CA GLU A 157 47.46 33.79 44.38
C GLU A 157 46.20 33.35 43.61
N LYS A 158 45.02 33.61 44.17
CA LYS A 158 43.72 33.36 43.50
C LYS A 158 43.48 34.19 42.24
N VAL A 159 44.10 35.37 42.10
CA VAL A 159 44.02 36.14 40.85
C VAL A 159 44.91 35.52 39.78
N ARG A 160 46.06 34.94 40.16
CA ARG A 160 46.91 34.21 39.21
C ARG A 160 46.20 32.96 38.67
N THR A 161 45.67 32.11 39.55
CA THR A 161 44.93 30.91 39.11
C THR A 161 43.70 31.27 38.27
N ARG A 162 43.01 32.37 38.58
CA ARG A 162 41.88 32.85 37.77
C ARG A 162 42.26 33.52 36.46
N LEU A 163 43.48 34.05 36.34
CA LEU A 163 44.01 34.56 35.07
C LEU A 163 44.47 33.40 34.18
N GLU A 164 45.12 32.40 34.77
CA GLU A 164 45.50 31.15 34.07
C GLU A 164 44.23 30.37 33.64
N GLU A 165 43.19 30.27 34.49
CA GLU A 165 41.86 29.73 34.11
C GLU A 165 41.10 30.59 33.08
N LEU A 166 41.37 31.90 32.98
CA LEU A 166 40.76 32.77 31.97
C LEU A 166 41.50 32.67 30.62
N ASP A 167 42.84 32.63 30.61
CA ASP A 167 43.63 32.37 29.40
C ASP A 167 43.27 30.99 28.80
N ASP A 168 43.20 29.93 29.64
CA ASP A 168 42.84 28.57 29.19
C ASP A 168 41.39 28.49 28.64
N LEU A 169 40.45 29.29 29.20
CA LEU A 169 39.08 29.35 28.69
C LEU A 169 38.94 30.24 27.44
N GLU A 170 39.70 31.34 27.33
CA GLU A 170 39.63 32.24 26.17
C GLU A 170 40.36 31.68 24.93
N GLU A 171 41.56 31.11 25.04
CA GLU A 171 42.28 30.57 23.87
C GLU A 171 41.64 29.29 23.30
N GLY A 172 41.04 28.44 24.15
CA GLY A 172 40.36 27.22 23.73
C GLY A 172 39.03 27.48 23.03
N SER A 173 38.11 28.16 23.72
CA SER A 173 36.74 28.36 23.23
C SER A 173 36.65 29.28 22.00
N GLN A 174 37.53 30.29 21.88
CA GLN A 174 37.57 31.15 20.70
C GLN A 174 38.12 30.42 19.45
N ARG A 175 38.99 29.41 19.62
CA ARG A 175 39.45 28.57 18.50
C ARG A 175 38.37 27.61 18.00
N GLU A 176 37.52 27.08 18.87
CA GLU A 176 36.37 26.23 18.46
C GLU A 176 35.30 27.02 17.70
N LEU A 177 35.16 28.33 17.97
CA LEU A 177 34.24 29.23 17.27
C LEU A 177 34.75 29.70 15.89
N LEU A 178 35.95 29.28 15.47
CA LEU A 178 36.60 29.63 14.21
C LEU A 178 36.92 28.36 13.41
N ASN A 179 36.53 28.32 12.14
CA ASN A 179 36.77 27.22 11.19
C ASN A 179 35.86 25.98 11.32
N LEU A 180 34.60 26.18 11.70
CA LEU A 180 33.56 25.16 11.75
C LEU A 180 33.24 24.61 10.35
N SER A 181 32.93 23.31 10.24
CA SER A 181 32.26 22.78 9.05
C SER A 181 30.78 23.18 9.04
N GLN A 182 30.07 22.95 7.91
CA GLN A 182 28.63 23.17 7.86
C GLN A 182 27.86 22.39 8.95
N GLN A 183 28.21 21.12 9.17
CA GLN A 183 27.50 20.30 10.17
C GLN A 183 27.80 20.78 11.59
N ASP A 184 29.05 21.14 11.88
CA ASP A 184 29.42 21.68 13.20
C ASP A 184 28.73 23.03 13.46
N TYR A 185 28.60 23.88 12.43
CA TYR A 185 27.86 25.14 12.51
C TYR A 185 26.37 24.91 12.77
N VAL A 186 25.72 23.98 12.06
CA VAL A 186 24.31 23.63 12.31
C VAL A 186 24.13 23.11 13.73
N ASN A 187 24.92 22.11 14.12
CA ASN A 187 24.89 21.52 15.46
C ASN A 187 25.08 22.60 16.54
N ARG A 188 26.06 23.51 16.37
CA ARG A 188 26.36 24.56 17.36
C ARG A 188 25.27 25.63 17.44
N ILE A 189 24.57 25.93 16.34
CA ILE A 189 23.40 26.84 16.37
C ILE A 189 22.18 26.15 17.01
N GLU A 190 21.99 24.83 16.80
CA GLU A 190 20.95 24.06 17.49
C GLU A 190 21.25 23.91 18.99
N GLU A 191 22.52 23.71 19.38
CA GLU A 191 22.98 23.79 20.78
C GLU A 191 22.74 25.18 21.40
N LEU A 192 22.97 26.28 20.66
CA LEU A 192 22.65 27.63 21.14
C LEU A 192 21.13 27.85 21.29
N ASN A 193 20.30 27.24 20.43
CA ASN A 193 18.84 27.27 20.56
C ASN A 193 18.37 26.48 21.79
N GLN A 194 18.95 25.30 22.01
CA GLN A 194 18.65 24.47 23.17
C GLN A 194 19.15 25.12 24.48
N SER A 195 20.37 25.66 24.46
CA SER A 195 20.94 26.46 25.54
C SER A 195 20.10 27.70 25.83
N LEU A 196 19.51 28.38 24.84
CA LEU A 196 18.58 29.50 25.08
C LEU A 196 17.32 29.07 25.85
N LYS A 197 16.77 27.89 25.55
CA LYS A 197 15.60 27.34 26.26
C LYS A 197 15.93 26.95 27.70
N GLU A 198 17.09 26.34 27.93
CA GLU A 198 17.58 25.93 29.24
C GLU A 198 18.07 27.13 30.08
N ALA A 199 18.72 28.09 29.43
CA ALA A 199 19.23 29.35 29.98
C ALA A 199 18.20 30.49 29.91
N TRP A 200 16.90 30.20 29.91
CA TRP A 200 15.87 31.25 30.12
C TRP A 200 16.00 31.96 31.48
N GLY A 201 16.92 31.51 32.35
CA GLY A 201 17.43 32.20 33.55
C GLY A 201 18.77 32.96 33.41
N SER A 202 19.50 32.93 32.28
CA SER A 202 20.76 33.67 32.08
C SER A 202 20.94 34.21 30.64
N ASP A 203 21.22 35.52 30.52
CA ASP A 203 21.24 36.27 29.26
C ASP A 203 22.22 35.73 28.19
N GLN A 204 21.70 35.40 26.99
CA GLN A 204 22.47 35.20 25.74
C GLN A 204 21.81 35.93 24.55
N LYS A 205 22.58 36.29 23.50
CA LYS A 205 22.10 37.10 22.35
C LYS A 205 22.73 36.67 21.01
N CYS A 206 21.91 36.13 20.10
CA CYS A 206 22.38 35.51 18.84
C CYS A 206 22.24 36.37 17.56
N SER A 207 21.51 37.49 17.60
CA SER A 207 21.09 38.25 16.39
C SER A 207 22.20 38.98 15.63
N LYS A 208 23.42 39.06 16.17
CA LYS A 208 24.58 39.67 15.47
C LYS A 208 25.08 38.84 14.28
N LEU A 209 24.87 37.52 14.30
CA LEU A 209 25.37 36.61 13.26
C LEU A 209 24.71 36.83 11.88
N LEU A 210 23.56 37.53 11.83
CA LEU A 210 22.83 37.86 10.60
C LEU A 210 23.42 39.05 9.82
N SER A 211 24.33 39.84 10.41
CA SER A 211 25.01 40.94 9.70
C SER A 211 26.30 40.50 9.00
N ASP A 212 26.75 39.27 9.21
CA ASP A 212 27.96 38.73 8.59
C ASP A 212 27.67 38.04 7.23
N THR A 213 28.35 38.48 6.18
CA THR A 213 28.33 37.90 4.83
C THR A 213 29.69 37.31 4.41
N SER A 214 30.51 36.89 5.38
CA SER A 214 31.80 36.18 5.17
C SER A 214 31.75 35.04 4.15
N VAL A 215 30.73 34.19 4.23
CA VAL A 215 30.42 33.13 3.26
C VAL A 215 29.04 33.41 2.66
N ILE A 216 28.99 34.10 1.51
CA ILE A 216 27.76 34.56 0.87
C ILE A 216 26.83 33.38 0.50
N GLN A 217 27.38 32.28 -0.03
CA GLN A 217 26.58 31.15 -0.52
C GLN A 217 25.76 30.44 0.58
N PHE A 218 26.25 30.45 1.81
CA PHE A 218 25.60 29.84 2.98
C PHE A 218 24.59 30.77 3.67
N TYR A 219 24.48 32.03 3.26
CA TYR A 219 23.62 33.03 3.92
C TYR A 219 22.14 32.60 4.03
N PRO A 220 21.49 31.98 3.02
CA PRO A 220 20.12 31.48 3.15
C PRO A 220 19.93 30.47 4.29
N SER A 221 20.86 29.53 4.45
CA SER A 221 20.85 28.52 5.51
C SER A 221 21.10 29.13 6.88
N LYS A 222 22.12 30.00 6.97
CA LYS A 222 22.43 30.79 8.18
C LYS A 222 21.23 31.61 8.64
N PHE A 223 20.50 32.24 7.72
CA PHE A 223 19.29 32.98 8.03
C PHE A 223 18.25 32.11 8.74
N VAL A 224 17.85 30.98 8.13
CA VAL A 224 16.78 30.13 8.67
C VAL A 224 17.11 29.68 10.10
N LEU A 225 18.31 29.17 10.33
CA LEU A 225 18.75 28.66 11.63
C LEU A 225 18.73 29.74 12.73
N ILE A 226 19.17 30.97 12.44
CA ILE A 226 19.15 32.07 13.43
C ILE A 226 17.72 32.59 13.63
N THR A 227 16.87 32.56 12.61
CA THR A 227 15.47 32.97 12.76
C THR A 227 14.64 32.01 13.61
N ASP A 228 14.95 30.71 13.60
CA ASP A 228 14.33 29.72 14.51
C ASP A 228 14.62 30.06 16.00
N ILE A 229 15.82 30.58 16.30
CA ILE A 229 16.19 31.06 17.65
C ILE A 229 15.42 32.35 17.99
N LEU A 230 15.28 33.28 17.04
CA LEU A 230 14.56 34.53 17.25
C LEU A 230 13.07 34.31 17.49
N ASP A 231 12.44 33.37 16.80
CA ASP A 231 11.05 32.99 17.04
C ASP A 231 10.86 32.35 18.42
N THR A 232 11.77 31.44 18.80
CA THR A 232 11.80 30.84 20.14
C THR A 232 11.90 31.92 21.23
N PHE A 233 12.80 32.90 21.05
CA PHE A 233 12.93 34.04 21.95
C PHE A 233 11.66 34.91 22.00
N GLY A 234 11.07 35.24 20.86
CA GLY A 234 9.84 36.02 20.77
C GLY A 234 8.65 35.34 21.46
N GLY A 235 8.51 34.03 21.27
CA GLY A 235 7.52 33.19 21.93
C GLY A 235 7.67 33.19 23.46
N LEU A 236 8.88 32.92 23.96
CA LEU A 236 9.17 32.93 25.40
C LEU A 236 8.89 34.29 26.06
N VAL A 237 9.22 35.40 25.39
CA VAL A 237 8.88 36.75 25.88
C VAL A 237 7.36 36.97 25.88
N TYR A 238 6.66 36.55 24.83
CA TYR A 238 5.19 36.67 24.75
C TYR A 238 4.50 35.87 25.85
N GLU A 239 4.87 34.60 26.04
CA GLU A 239 4.32 33.72 27.10
C GLU A 239 4.55 34.29 28.50
N ARG A 240 5.73 34.88 28.75
CA ARG A 240 6.05 35.53 30.03
C ARG A 240 5.20 36.77 30.31
N ILE A 241 4.88 37.56 29.29
CA ILE A 241 4.00 38.73 29.45
C ILE A 241 2.54 38.27 29.61
N TRP A 242 2.14 37.23 28.86
CA TRP A 242 0.83 36.61 28.94
C TRP A 242 0.52 36.00 30.31
N SER A 243 1.46 35.27 30.92
CA SER A 243 1.26 34.67 32.24
C SER A 243 1.02 35.72 33.34
N MET A 244 1.75 36.85 33.28
CA MET A 244 1.54 38.00 34.17
C MET A 244 0.17 38.69 34.02
N CYS A 245 -0.59 38.39 32.96
CA CYS A 245 -1.98 38.82 32.80
C CYS A 245 -2.96 37.80 33.39
N ALA A 246 -2.66 36.51 33.24
CA ALA A 246 -3.53 35.40 33.63
C ALA A 246 -3.73 35.27 35.15
N ASP A 247 -2.81 35.79 35.97
CA ASP A 247 -2.87 35.78 37.44
C ASP A 247 -4.08 36.50 38.04
N SER A 248 -4.79 37.34 37.26
CA SER A 248 -6.00 38.05 37.70
C SER A 248 -7.30 37.45 37.15
N HIS A 249 -7.36 37.24 35.83
CA HIS A 249 -8.39 36.47 35.12
C HIS A 249 -7.82 35.98 33.79
N PRO A 250 -8.24 34.82 33.24
CA PRO A 250 -7.78 34.36 31.94
C PRO A 250 -8.26 35.30 30.83
N LEU A 251 -7.32 35.86 30.06
CA LEU A 251 -7.60 36.72 28.91
C LEU A 251 -8.30 35.94 27.78
N PRO A 252 -9.32 36.52 27.11
CA PRO A 252 -9.87 35.96 25.87
C PRO A 252 -8.83 35.90 24.75
N GLU A 253 -9.01 34.98 23.79
CA GLU A 253 -8.11 34.84 22.62
C GLU A 253 -8.00 36.15 21.79
N SER A 254 -9.11 36.91 21.73
CA SER A 254 -9.19 38.23 21.08
C SER A 254 -9.14 39.40 22.09
N PHE A 255 -8.28 39.32 23.11
CA PHE A 255 -8.10 40.38 24.11
C PHE A 255 -7.62 41.72 23.51
N CYS A 256 -7.97 42.80 24.19
CA CYS A 256 -7.53 44.16 23.93
C CYS A 256 -6.38 44.58 24.85
N ALA A 257 -5.55 45.55 24.42
CA ALA A 257 -4.63 46.27 25.30
C ALA A 257 -5.32 46.90 26.53
N ASP A 258 -6.62 47.23 26.45
CA ASP A 258 -7.41 47.74 27.57
C ASP A 258 -7.60 46.68 28.68
N ASP A 259 -7.61 45.39 28.33
CA ASP A 259 -7.83 44.25 29.24
C ASP A 259 -6.54 43.79 29.97
N VAL A 260 -5.39 44.36 29.61
CA VAL A 260 -4.06 43.95 30.08
C VAL A 260 -3.66 44.71 31.35
N THR A 261 -3.08 44.02 32.33
CA THR A 261 -2.62 44.60 33.60
C THR A 261 -1.50 45.62 33.39
N ASP A 262 -1.46 46.68 34.20
CA ASP A 262 -0.45 47.74 34.07
C ASP A 262 0.98 47.22 34.30
N THR A 263 1.15 46.20 35.15
CA THR A 263 2.44 45.51 35.38
C THR A 263 2.93 44.75 34.14
N ALA A 264 2.02 44.12 33.38
CA ALA A 264 2.34 43.46 32.12
C ALA A 264 2.64 44.48 31.00
N LYS A 265 1.88 45.59 30.94
CA LYS A 265 2.16 46.74 30.05
C LYS A 265 3.54 47.34 30.30
N GLU A 266 3.88 47.63 31.55
CA GLU A 266 5.19 48.17 31.93
C GLU A 266 6.32 47.19 31.60
N THR A 267 6.12 45.89 31.86
CA THR A 267 7.09 44.84 31.49
C THR A 267 7.29 44.75 29.97
N CYS A 268 6.21 44.89 29.19
CA CYS A 268 6.27 44.92 27.73
C CYS A 268 6.99 46.18 27.20
N LEU A 269 6.67 47.37 27.74
CA LEU A 269 7.39 48.61 27.41
C LEU A 269 8.89 48.52 27.75
N ASN A 270 9.25 47.92 28.89
CA ASN A 270 10.63 47.69 29.28
C ASN A 270 11.40 46.80 28.29
N TRP A 271 10.76 45.83 27.64
CA TRP A 271 11.38 45.09 26.54
C TRP A 271 11.63 45.98 25.32
N PHE A 272 10.65 46.78 24.89
CA PHE A 272 10.82 47.70 23.76
C PHE A 272 11.89 48.78 24.04
N PHE A 273 11.98 49.33 25.26
CA PHE A 273 13.06 50.26 25.63
C PHE A 273 14.45 49.59 25.61
N LYS A 274 14.58 48.35 26.08
CA LYS A 274 15.83 47.57 25.96
C LYS A 274 16.21 47.35 24.49
N ILE A 275 15.25 47.04 23.63
CA ILE A 275 15.48 46.85 22.19
C ILE A 275 15.89 48.17 21.52
N ALA A 276 15.21 49.28 21.83
CA ALA A 276 15.54 50.61 21.32
C ALA A 276 16.98 51.04 21.68
N SER A 277 17.50 50.58 22.82
CA SER A 277 18.89 50.87 23.27
C SER A 277 19.99 50.17 22.44
N ILE A 278 19.63 49.18 21.60
CA ILE A 278 20.58 48.49 20.72
C ILE A 278 21.05 49.46 19.62
N ARG A 279 22.36 49.74 19.59
CA ARG A 279 22.99 50.67 18.63
C ARG A 279 23.04 50.14 17.19
N GLU A 280 23.23 48.83 17.04
CA GLU A 280 23.38 48.17 15.73
C GLU A 280 22.01 47.95 15.07
N LEU A 281 21.86 48.40 13.82
CA LEU A 281 20.57 48.38 13.12
C LEU A 281 20.01 46.97 12.92
N VAL A 282 20.83 46.02 12.45
CA VAL A 282 20.40 44.67 12.09
C VAL A 282 19.93 43.87 13.32
N PRO A 283 20.72 43.75 14.41
CA PRO A 283 20.27 43.07 15.63
C PRO A 283 19.02 43.71 16.24
N ARG A 284 18.92 45.05 16.24
CA ARG A 284 17.74 45.75 16.73
C ARG A 284 16.50 45.39 15.92
N LEU A 285 16.60 45.44 14.59
CA LEU A 285 15.47 45.20 13.69
C LEU A 285 14.91 43.78 13.82
N TYR A 286 15.79 42.77 13.86
CA TYR A 286 15.37 41.37 14.01
C TYR A 286 14.72 41.09 15.37
N VAL A 287 15.30 41.60 16.46
CA VAL A 287 14.73 41.39 17.81
C VAL A 287 13.43 42.18 18.00
N GLU A 288 13.33 43.39 17.45
CA GLU A 288 12.09 44.17 17.45
C GLU A 288 10.98 43.51 16.63
N ALA A 289 11.32 42.92 15.48
CA ALA A 289 10.39 42.15 14.67
C ALA A 289 9.96 40.84 15.37
N ALA A 290 10.87 40.13 16.05
CA ALA A 290 10.51 38.93 16.83
C ALA A 290 9.48 39.21 17.94
N LEU A 291 9.51 40.40 18.54
CA LEU A 291 8.55 40.86 19.55
C LEU A 291 7.33 41.59 18.96
N LEU A 292 7.11 41.56 17.63
CA LEU A 292 6.00 42.30 17.00
C LEU A 292 4.64 41.92 17.62
N LYS A 293 4.42 40.63 17.92
CA LYS A 293 3.21 40.10 18.57
C LYS A 293 2.93 40.74 19.95
N CYS A 294 3.98 41.12 20.68
CA CYS A 294 3.86 41.76 22.00
C CYS A 294 3.27 43.19 21.93
N ASN A 295 3.23 43.83 20.75
CA ASN A 295 2.55 45.13 20.61
C ASN A 295 1.04 45.04 20.90
N ARG A 296 0.41 43.84 20.80
CA ARG A 296 -0.99 43.61 21.21
C ARG A 296 -1.26 44.01 22.67
N PHE A 297 -0.26 43.87 23.55
CA PHE A 297 -0.37 44.25 24.96
C PHE A 297 -0.40 45.77 25.19
N LEU A 298 0.05 46.57 24.21
CA LEU A 298 0.26 48.01 24.37
C LEU A 298 -0.82 48.85 23.68
N THR A 299 -1.11 48.59 22.40
CA THR A 299 -2.03 49.41 21.59
C THR A 299 -2.67 48.61 20.46
N LYS A 300 -3.89 48.98 20.06
CA LYS A 300 -4.60 48.37 18.91
C LYS A 300 -3.89 48.63 17.56
N SER A 301 -3.32 49.82 17.36
CA SER A 301 -2.63 50.21 16.11
C SER A 301 -1.12 49.94 16.10
N GLY A 302 -0.51 49.60 17.25
CA GLY A 302 0.94 49.53 17.40
C GLY A 302 1.64 48.55 16.47
N ILE A 303 0.97 47.46 16.08
CA ILE A 303 1.49 46.52 15.06
C ILE A 303 1.61 47.21 13.69
N GLN A 304 0.58 47.96 13.26
CA GLN A 304 0.58 48.64 11.95
C GLN A 304 1.65 49.72 11.89
N GLU A 305 1.75 50.55 12.92
CA GLU A 305 2.75 51.63 13.02
C GLU A 305 4.18 51.05 13.09
N THR A 306 4.39 50.02 13.90
CA THR A 306 5.68 49.32 14.01
C THR A 306 6.07 48.63 12.71
N LEU A 307 5.15 47.93 12.05
CA LEU A 307 5.42 47.25 10.78
C LEU A 307 5.81 48.24 9.66
N GLN A 308 5.15 49.40 9.60
CA GLN A 308 5.53 50.47 8.67
C GLN A 308 6.89 51.10 9.00
N ARG A 309 7.18 51.35 10.28
CA ARG A 309 8.49 51.86 10.74
C ARG A 309 9.61 50.87 10.47
N LEU A 310 9.44 49.60 10.82
CA LEU A 310 10.42 48.54 10.57
C LEU A 310 10.69 48.41 9.07
N THR A 311 9.66 48.43 8.22
CA THR A 311 9.81 48.43 6.76
C THR A 311 10.69 49.60 6.28
N ALA A 312 10.46 50.81 6.79
CA ALA A 312 11.30 51.97 6.47
C ALA A 312 12.74 51.83 7.00
N MET A 313 12.94 51.17 8.15
CA MET A 313 14.28 50.92 8.71
C MET A 313 15.13 49.95 7.87
N ILE A 314 14.54 48.98 7.16
CA ILE A 314 15.30 48.06 6.29
C ILE A 314 15.95 48.79 5.09
N ARG A 315 15.52 50.03 4.78
CA ARG A 315 16.17 50.89 3.76
C ARG A 315 17.58 51.32 4.19
N GLY A 316 17.91 51.26 5.48
CA GLY A 316 19.23 51.58 6.02
C GLY A 316 20.24 50.42 6.00
N ILE A 317 19.85 49.23 5.52
CA ILE A 317 20.76 48.10 5.36
C ILE A 317 21.43 48.22 3.99
N GLY A 318 22.76 48.39 3.97
CA GLY A 318 23.53 48.59 2.73
C GLY A 318 23.83 47.32 1.93
N ASP A 319 23.84 46.15 2.57
CA ASP A 319 24.01 44.86 1.90
C ASP A 319 22.64 44.38 1.35
N PRO A 320 22.49 44.20 0.03
CA PRO A 320 21.19 43.87 -0.57
C PRO A 320 20.69 42.45 -0.23
N LEU A 321 21.59 41.51 0.10
CA LEU A 321 21.22 40.15 0.49
C LEU A 321 20.70 40.14 1.93
N VAL A 322 21.40 40.79 2.86
CA VAL A 322 20.91 41.00 4.24
C VAL A 322 19.57 41.77 4.22
N ALA A 323 19.44 42.77 3.34
CA ALA A 323 18.26 43.60 3.22
C ALA A 323 17.02 42.86 2.66
N VAL A 324 17.17 41.88 1.77
CA VAL A 324 16.04 41.07 1.27
C VAL A 324 15.59 40.04 2.32
N TYR A 325 16.53 39.45 3.05
CA TYR A 325 16.21 38.48 4.10
C TYR A 325 15.54 39.13 5.32
N ALA A 326 15.97 40.34 5.71
CA ALA A 326 15.28 41.13 6.71
C ALA A 326 13.83 41.50 6.28
N ARG A 327 13.60 41.72 4.98
CA ARG A 327 12.25 41.92 4.42
C ARG A 327 11.41 40.64 4.49
N ALA A 328 12.00 39.49 4.15
CA ALA A 328 11.32 38.20 4.24
C ALA A 328 10.92 37.86 5.69
N TYR A 329 11.81 38.09 6.66
CA TYR A 329 11.51 37.93 8.10
C TYR A 329 10.35 38.84 8.53
N LEU A 330 10.40 40.12 8.17
CA LEU A 330 9.34 41.07 8.52
C LEU A 330 8.00 40.71 7.85
N CYS A 331 8.01 40.19 6.62
CA CYS A 331 6.81 39.67 5.96
C CYS A 331 6.30 38.38 6.63
N ARG A 332 7.19 37.51 7.14
CA ARG A 332 6.79 36.30 7.89
C ARG A 332 6.07 36.67 9.18
N VAL A 333 6.70 37.44 10.06
CA VAL A 333 6.10 37.83 11.34
C VAL A 333 4.88 38.75 11.13
N GLY A 334 4.92 39.63 10.13
CA GLY A 334 3.77 40.45 9.76
C GLY A 334 2.56 39.62 9.31
N MET A 335 2.78 38.54 8.57
CA MET A 335 1.71 37.63 8.12
C MET A 335 1.18 36.74 9.26
N GLU A 336 2.02 36.37 10.23
CA GLU A 336 1.62 35.64 11.45
C GLU A 336 0.80 36.51 12.42
N VAL A 337 1.20 37.76 12.61
CA VAL A 337 0.61 38.66 13.64
C VAL A 337 -0.54 39.51 13.11
N ALA A 338 -0.53 39.90 11.82
CA ALA A 338 -1.56 40.76 11.23
C ALA A 338 -1.80 40.48 9.72
N PRO A 339 -2.44 39.33 9.38
CA PRO A 339 -2.76 38.92 7.99
C PRO A 339 -3.39 40.00 7.11
N HIS A 340 -4.22 40.85 7.71
CA HIS A 340 -5.03 41.86 7.05
C HIS A 340 -4.24 43.12 6.62
N LEU A 341 -3.05 43.36 7.15
CA LEU A 341 -2.24 44.56 6.86
C LEU A 341 -1.46 44.48 5.53
N LYS A 342 -2.15 44.09 4.45
CA LYS A 342 -1.57 43.87 3.12
C LYS A 342 -0.85 45.10 2.56
N ASP A 343 -1.31 46.32 2.85
CA ASP A 343 -0.66 47.55 2.39
C ASP A 343 0.79 47.72 2.89
N SER A 344 1.07 47.26 4.11
CA SER A 344 2.43 47.27 4.66
C SER A 344 3.33 46.28 3.94
N LEU A 345 2.81 45.10 3.57
CA LEU A 345 3.53 44.08 2.78
C LEU A 345 3.74 44.55 1.32
N ASN A 346 2.73 45.17 0.70
CA ASN A 346 2.82 45.79 -0.62
C ASN A 346 3.92 46.86 -0.66
N LYS A 347 3.95 47.75 0.36
CA LYS A 347 5.00 48.77 0.52
C LYS A 347 6.38 48.15 0.70
N ASN A 348 6.50 47.07 1.48
CA ASN A 348 7.75 46.34 1.68
C ASN A 348 8.32 45.79 0.36
N PHE A 349 7.45 45.19 -0.47
CA PHE A 349 7.82 44.72 -1.81
C PHE A 349 8.15 45.87 -2.78
N PHE A 350 7.40 46.97 -2.78
CA PHE A 350 7.74 48.13 -3.62
C PHE A 350 9.06 48.80 -3.21
N ASP A 351 9.39 48.82 -1.91
CA ASP A 351 10.71 49.26 -1.42
C ASP A 351 11.84 48.31 -1.85
N LEU A 352 11.57 47.00 -1.97
CA LEU A 352 12.53 46.04 -2.57
C LEU A 352 12.76 46.36 -4.05
N LEU A 353 11.70 46.57 -4.84
CA LEU A 353 11.81 46.91 -6.26
C LEU A 353 12.58 48.22 -6.49
N ALA A 354 12.39 49.23 -5.62
CA ALA A 354 13.14 50.48 -5.68
C ALA A 354 14.65 50.29 -5.46
N CYS A 355 15.03 49.37 -4.55
CA CYS A 355 16.41 49.04 -4.25
C CYS A 355 17.02 47.98 -5.18
N PHE A 356 16.25 47.31 -6.04
CA PHE A 356 16.67 46.12 -6.81
C PHE A 356 17.96 46.30 -7.64
N ARG A 357 18.22 47.52 -8.13
CA ARG A 357 19.46 47.84 -8.87
C ARG A 357 20.73 47.64 -8.04
N GLN A 358 20.66 47.71 -6.71
CA GLN A 358 21.81 47.55 -5.80
C GLN A 358 22.41 46.14 -5.86
N ILE A 359 21.63 45.11 -6.22
CA ILE A 359 22.09 43.72 -6.38
C ILE A 359 23.23 43.61 -7.42
N HIS A 360 23.28 44.52 -8.40
CA HIS A 360 24.30 44.55 -9.45
C HIS A 360 25.33 45.68 -9.28
N GLY A 361 25.33 46.37 -8.14
CA GLY A 361 26.21 47.51 -7.90
C GLY A 361 27.68 47.13 -7.67
N ASP A 362 28.60 48.05 -7.98
CA ASP A 362 30.05 47.82 -7.98
C ASP A 362 30.60 47.23 -6.67
N SER A 363 30.06 47.66 -5.52
CA SER A 363 30.43 47.11 -4.21
C SER A 363 30.16 45.60 -4.10
N VAL A 364 29.04 45.14 -4.66
CA VAL A 364 28.66 43.72 -4.66
C VAL A 364 29.54 42.96 -5.64
N GLN A 365 29.76 43.51 -6.85
CA GLN A 365 30.65 42.88 -7.83
C GLN A 365 32.06 42.65 -7.27
N ASN A 366 32.61 43.63 -6.55
CA ASN A 366 33.90 43.50 -5.87
C ASN A 366 33.91 42.37 -4.81
N GLN A 367 32.84 42.26 -4.00
CA GLN A 367 32.71 41.17 -3.02
C GLN A 367 32.59 39.79 -3.70
N LEU A 368 31.84 39.69 -4.80
CA LEU A 368 31.70 38.46 -5.58
C LEU A 368 33.03 37.99 -6.18
N VAL A 369 33.84 38.93 -6.69
CA VAL A 369 35.20 38.63 -7.18
C VAL A 369 36.11 38.14 -6.04
N MET A 370 36.04 38.77 -4.86
CA MET A 370 36.84 38.34 -3.70
C MET A 370 36.44 36.94 -3.19
N GLN A 371 35.15 36.62 -3.14
CA GLN A 371 34.64 35.31 -2.71
C GLN A 371 34.50 34.28 -3.85
N ARG A 372 34.92 34.63 -5.09
CA ARG A 372 34.83 33.78 -6.29
C ARG A 372 33.42 33.23 -6.58
N VAL A 373 32.39 34.02 -6.32
CA VAL A 373 30.99 33.64 -6.56
C VAL A 373 30.51 34.21 -7.89
N GLU A 374 30.01 33.36 -8.78
CA GLU A 374 29.46 33.81 -10.06
C GLU A 374 28.08 34.49 -9.88
N ILE A 375 27.79 35.50 -10.72
CA ILE A 375 26.52 36.25 -10.68
C ILE A 375 25.29 35.34 -10.76
N PRO A 376 25.22 34.31 -11.64
CA PRO A 376 24.05 33.43 -11.70
C PRO A 376 23.79 32.69 -10.37
N ILE A 377 24.85 32.21 -9.71
CA ILE A 377 24.77 31.55 -8.39
C ILE A 377 24.29 32.56 -7.35
N TYR A 378 24.91 33.74 -7.29
CA TYR A 378 24.54 34.81 -6.36
C TYR A 378 23.06 35.20 -6.45
N LEU A 379 22.52 35.32 -7.67
CA LEU A 379 21.10 35.64 -7.86
C LEU A 379 20.17 34.54 -7.34
N THR A 380 20.57 33.26 -7.32
CA THR A 380 19.73 32.20 -6.72
C THR A 380 19.57 32.33 -5.20
N LEU A 381 20.53 32.94 -4.51
CA LEU A 381 20.48 33.17 -3.05
C LEU A 381 19.31 34.07 -2.63
N TYR A 382 18.84 34.93 -3.53
CA TYR A 382 17.70 35.80 -3.29
C TYR A 382 16.34 35.08 -3.43
N SER A 383 16.31 33.95 -4.15
CA SER A 383 15.05 33.30 -4.53
C SER A 383 14.18 32.92 -3.33
N PRO A 384 14.69 32.28 -2.24
CA PRO A 384 13.84 31.91 -1.10
C PRO A 384 13.17 33.13 -0.45
N ALA A 385 13.91 34.23 -0.29
CA ALA A 385 13.41 35.46 0.32
C ALA A 385 12.37 36.17 -0.56
N ILE A 386 12.65 36.34 -1.86
CA ILE A 386 11.72 37.03 -2.79
C ILE A 386 10.47 36.19 -3.03
N ASN A 387 10.60 34.86 -3.17
CA ASN A 387 9.46 33.95 -3.29
C ASN A 387 8.52 34.08 -2.09
N TRP A 388 9.05 34.17 -0.86
CA TRP A 388 8.25 34.33 0.35
C TRP A 388 7.57 35.70 0.44
N ILE A 389 8.29 36.78 0.17
CA ILE A 389 7.72 38.15 0.13
C ILE A 389 6.55 38.19 -0.87
N LEU A 390 6.74 37.66 -2.07
CA LEU A 390 5.69 37.59 -3.09
C LEU A 390 4.54 36.66 -2.69
N GLN A 391 4.78 35.55 -1.99
CA GLN A 391 3.71 34.66 -1.52
C GLN A 391 2.83 35.34 -0.45
N CYS A 392 3.43 36.01 0.54
CA CYS A 392 2.70 36.80 1.55
C CYS A 392 1.85 37.91 0.91
N VAL A 393 2.38 38.54 -0.14
CA VAL A 393 1.72 39.61 -0.90
C VAL A 393 0.61 39.07 -1.81
N ALA A 394 0.84 37.97 -2.54
CA ALA A 394 -0.10 37.38 -3.48
C ALA A 394 -1.25 36.59 -2.82
N TYR A 395 -1.07 36.13 -1.57
CA TYR A 395 -2.10 35.40 -0.84
C TYR A 395 -3.39 36.23 -0.68
N ARG A 396 -4.50 35.70 -1.24
CA ARG A 396 -5.82 36.36 -1.39
C ARG A 396 -5.79 37.71 -2.14
N ALA A 397 -4.76 38.01 -2.92
CA ALA A 397 -4.67 39.26 -3.67
C ALA A 397 -5.59 39.30 -4.90
N PRO A 398 -6.20 40.46 -5.25
CA PRO A 398 -6.97 40.62 -6.47
C PRO A 398 -6.05 40.59 -7.70
N GLU A 399 -6.54 40.07 -8.82
CA GLU A 399 -5.75 39.89 -10.05
C GLU A 399 -5.19 41.20 -10.62
N VAL A 400 -5.87 42.33 -10.38
CA VAL A 400 -5.39 43.68 -10.74
C VAL A 400 -4.05 43.99 -10.06
N LEU A 401 -3.92 43.65 -8.77
CA LEU A 401 -2.70 43.89 -7.99
C LEU A 401 -1.55 42.97 -8.45
N LEU A 402 -1.86 41.70 -8.74
CA LEU A 402 -0.88 40.75 -9.30
C LEU A 402 -0.36 41.23 -10.66
N THR A 403 -1.25 41.74 -11.52
CA THR A 403 -0.91 42.31 -12.83
C THR A 403 -0.02 43.54 -12.67
N GLU A 404 -0.36 44.46 -11.76
CA GLU A 404 0.47 45.64 -11.47
C GLU A 404 1.87 45.27 -10.96
N MET A 405 1.97 44.28 -10.07
CA MET A 405 3.25 43.79 -9.56
C MET A 405 4.10 43.15 -10.66
N MET A 406 3.49 42.34 -11.53
CA MET A 406 4.16 41.77 -12.70
C MET A 406 4.68 42.87 -13.64
N ASP A 407 3.87 43.88 -13.95
CA ASP A 407 4.28 45.03 -14.78
C ASP A 407 5.41 45.86 -14.17
N ARG A 408 5.40 46.04 -12.84
CA ARG A 408 6.49 46.72 -12.11
C ARG A 408 7.78 45.89 -12.16
N CYS A 409 7.72 44.58 -12.01
CA CYS A 409 8.87 43.68 -12.18
C CYS A 409 9.41 43.71 -13.62
N LYS A 410 8.52 43.65 -14.62
CA LYS A 410 8.86 43.64 -16.05
C LYS A 410 9.67 44.87 -16.47
N LYS A 411 9.36 46.05 -15.91
CA LYS A 411 10.02 47.34 -16.22
C LYS A 411 11.44 47.49 -15.64
N LEU A 412 11.90 46.56 -14.80
CA LEU A 412 13.26 46.60 -14.24
C LEU A 412 14.26 45.88 -15.16
N ALA A 413 15.49 46.40 -15.22
CA ALA A 413 16.61 45.67 -15.81
C ALA A 413 16.96 44.45 -14.95
N ASN A 414 17.45 43.38 -15.59
CA ASN A 414 17.81 42.10 -14.95
C ASN A 414 16.64 41.48 -14.14
N ASN A 415 15.41 41.67 -14.64
CA ASN A 415 14.16 41.19 -14.04
C ASN A 415 14.01 39.66 -13.94
N ALA A 416 14.90 38.88 -14.57
CA ALA A 416 14.84 37.42 -14.62
C ALA A 416 14.61 36.77 -13.22
N LEU A 417 15.36 37.20 -12.19
CA LEU A 417 15.16 36.75 -10.81
C LEU A 417 13.74 37.06 -10.28
N LEU A 418 13.21 38.25 -10.57
CA LEU A 418 11.85 38.63 -10.18
C LEU A 418 10.79 37.83 -10.93
N LEU A 419 10.99 37.58 -12.23
CA LEU A 419 10.11 36.74 -13.04
C LEU A 419 10.08 35.29 -12.52
N ASN A 420 11.24 34.74 -12.11
CA ASN A 420 11.31 33.45 -11.44
C ASN A 420 10.42 33.41 -10.18
N SER A 421 10.58 34.41 -9.31
CA SER A 421 9.82 34.49 -8.05
C SER A 421 8.33 34.78 -8.27
N VAL A 422 7.95 35.51 -9.31
CA VAL A 422 6.55 35.71 -9.73
C VAL A 422 5.93 34.37 -10.16
N MET A 423 6.58 33.61 -11.04
CA MET A 423 6.08 32.30 -11.49
C MET A 423 5.99 31.29 -10.34
N TRP A 424 6.88 31.39 -9.35
CA TRP A 424 6.88 30.52 -8.17
C TRP A 424 5.77 30.86 -7.16
N ALA A 425 5.54 32.15 -6.89
CA ALA A 425 4.72 32.62 -5.77
C ALA A 425 3.28 33.02 -6.15
N PHE A 426 2.99 33.27 -7.43
CA PHE A 426 1.63 33.59 -7.87
C PHE A 426 0.81 32.31 -8.07
N ARG A 427 -0.52 32.48 -8.06
CA ARG A 427 -1.47 31.39 -8.35
C ARG A 427 -1.18 30.76 -9.72
N ALA A 428 -1.16 29.43 -9.79
CA ALA A 428 -0.76 28.70 -10.99
C ALA A 428 -1.64 29.04 -12.21
N GLU A 429 -2.93 29.29 -12.01
CA GLU A 429 -3.86 29.64 -13.10
C GLU A 429 -3.52 31.00 -13.73
N PHE A 430 -3.04 31.97 -12.92
CA PHE A 430 -2.62 33.28 -13.41
C PHE A 430 -1.41 33.17 -14.35
N VAL A 431 -0.47 32.27 -14.02
CA VAL A 431 0.73 32.00 -14.82
C VAL A 431 0.38 31.18 -16.07
N ALA A 432 -0.40 30.11 -15.93
CA ALA A 432 -0.80 29.23 -17.03
C ALA A 432 -1.60 29.97 -18.11
N THR A 433 -2.51 30.86 -17.72
CA THR A 433 -3.30 31.70 -18.66
C THR A 433 -2.43 32.67 -19.46
N ARG A 434 -1.22 32.99 -18.98
CA ARG A 434 -0.27 33.95 -19.57
C ARG A 434 1.06 33.30 -19.95
N ALA A 435 1.09 31.97 -20.12
CA ALA A 435 2.33 31.22 -20.31
C ALA A 435 3.12 31.66 -21.55
N THR A 436 2.43 32.07 -22.62
CA THR A 436 3.04 32.65 -23.83
C THR A 436 3.71 34.00 -23.59
N ASP A 437 3.10 34.89 -22.78
CA ASP A 437 3.73 36.14 -22.34
C ASP A 437 4.99 35.87 -21.50
N PHE A 438 4.93 34.92 -20.57
CA PHE A 438 6.09 34.50 -19.78
C PHE A 438 7.22 33.96 -20.65
N ILE A 439 6.92 33.13 -21.66
CA ILE A 439 7.93 32.65 -22.63
C ILE A 439 8.57 33.81 -23.40
N GLY A 440 7.80 34.84 -23.79
CA GLY A 440 8.34 36.06 -24.38
C GLY A 440 9.32 36.75 -23.45
N MET A 441 8.89 37.03 -22.21
CA MET A 441 9.72 37.70 -21.21
C MET A 441 11.00 36.92 -20.86
N ILE A 442 10.94 35.58 -20.80
CA ILE A 442 12.11 34.71 -20.53
C ILE A 442 13.14 34.75 -21.67
N LYS A 443 12.69 34.90 -22.92
CA LYS A 443 13.59 35.04 -24.08
C LYS A 443 14.35 36.37 -24.05
N ASP A 444 13.65 37.45 -23.69
CA ASP A 444 14.18 38.81 -23.60
C ASP A 444 15.16 39.01 -22.42
N CYS A 445 15.23 38.08 -21.47
CA CYS A 445 16.23 38.10 -20.40
C CYS A 445 17.66 37.88 -20.94
N ASP A 446 18.65 38.52 -20.30
CA ASP A 446 20.07 38.30 -20.57
C ASP A 446 20.51 36.86 -20.23
N GLU A 447 21.46 36.32 -20.99
CA GLU A 447 22.08 35.01 -20.74
C GLU A 447 23.17 35.08 -19.66
N ALA A 448 23.76 36.26 -19.41
CA ALA A 448 24.72 36.48 -18.33
C ALA A 448 24.08 36.67 -16.94
N GLY A 449 22.75 36.73 -16.88
CA GLY A 449 21.97 36.97 -15.67
C GLY A 449 21.53 35.69 -14.94
N PHE A 450 20.29 35.68 -14.45
CA PHE A 450 19.70 34.51 -13.77
C PHE A 450 19.48 33.36 -14.78
N PRO A 451 19.80 32.09 -14.44
CA PRO A 451 19.77 30.99 -15.40
C PRO A 451 18.39 30.75 -16.04
N LYS A 452 18.32 30.80 -17.39
CA LYS A 452 17.07 30.59 -18.14
C LYS A 452 16.41 29.22 -17.89
N HIS A 453 17.18 28.18 -17.60
CA HIS A 453 16.63 26.85 -17.29
C HIS A 453 15.80 26.83 -15.99
N LEU A 454 16.14 27.67 -15.00
CA LEU A 454 15.36 27.82 -13.77
C LEU A 454 14.04 28.56 -14.02
N LEU A 455 14.02 29.50 -14.96
CA LEU A 455 12.79 30.18 -15.40
C LEU A 455 11.83 29.19 -16.06
N PHE A 456 12.34 28.36 -16.98
CA PHE A 456 11.54 27.31 -17.61
C PHE A 456 11.13 26.21 -16.63
N ALA A 457 11.94 25.87 -15.62
CA ALA A 457 11.55 24.96 -14.55
C ALA A 457 10.39 25.53 -13.71
N SER A 458 10.46 26.81 -13.34
CA SER A 458 9.40 27.48 -12.57
C SER A 458 8.10 27.63 -13.38
N LEU A 459 8.19 27.99 -14.66
CA LEU A 459 7.05 27.98 -15.58
C LEU A 459 6.43 26.57 -15.69
N GLY A 460 7.26 25.55 -15.92
CA GLY A 460 6.83 24.16 -16.01
C GLY A 460 6.11 23.69 -14.75
N ARG A 461 6.57 24.09 -13.55
CA ARG A 461 5.92 23.78 -12.28
C ARG A 461 4.52 24.41 -12.20
N SER A 462 4.36 25.67 -12.62
CA SER A 462 3.04 26.31 -12.69
C SER A 462 2.11 25.56 -13.66
N LEU A 463 2.64 25.10 -14.80
CA LEU A 463 1.89 24.38 -15.82
C LEU A 463 1.52 22.93 -15.45
N SER A 464 2.29 22.27 -14.56
CA SER A 464 1.86 21.00 -13.95
C SER A 464 0.65 21.19 -13.03
N CYS A 465 0.58 22.32 -12.33
CA CYS A 465 -0.50 22.63 -11.39
C CYS A 465 -1.77 23.15 -12.07
N ALA A 466 -1.66 23.94 -13.15
CA ALA A 466 -2.80 24.53 -13.86
C ALA A 466 -2.63 24.47 -15.39
N ASP A 467 -3.69 24.07 -16.09
CA ASP A 467 -3.66 23.84 -17.53
C ASP A 467 -3.71 25.17 -18.32
N PRO A 468 -2.79 25.42 -19.28
CA PRO A 468 -2.85 26.58 -20.15
C PRO A 468 -3.87 26.37 -21.29
N PRO A 469 -4.26 27.44 -22.03
CA PRO A 469 -5.20 27.38 -23.14
C PRO A 469 -4.81 26.33 -24.20
N GLU A 470 -5.78 25.51 -24.64
CA GLU A 470 -5.51 24.32 -25.46
C GLU A 470 -4.74 24.62 -26.75
N ASN A 471 -5.12 25.72 -27.41
CA ASN A 471 -4.51 26.19 -28.66
C ASN A 471 -3.02 26.57 -28.50
N GLU A 472 -2.58 26.91 -27.29
CA GLU A 472 -1.23 27.41 -27.02
C GLU A 472 -0.29 26.31 -26.51
N ARG A 473 -0.83 25.20 -25.97
CA ARG A 473 -0.05 24.09 -25.36
C ARG A 473 1.14 23.64 -26.22
N LEU A 474 0.92 23.37 -27.50
CA LEU A 474 1.98 22.90 -28.41
C LEU A 474 3.04 23.98 -28.68
N SER A 475 2.63 25.25 -28.76
CA SER A 475 3.56 26.37 -28.92
C SER A 475 4.41 26.56 -27.66
N ILE A 476 3.78 26.50 -26.48
CA ILE A 476 4.42 26.56 -25.16
C ILE A 476 5.49 25.48 -25.04
N LEU A 477 5.14 24.22 -25.33
CA LEU A 477 6.09 23.10 -25.28
C LEU A 477 7.26 23.30 -26.25
N ASN A 478 6.99 23.64 -27.51
CA ASN A 478 8.02 23.81 -28.53
C ASN A 478 9.00 24.96 -28.19
N GLU A 479 8.49 26.09 -27.69
CA GLU A 479 9.35 27.24 -27.35
C GLU A 479 10.15 27.02 -26.06
N ALA A 480 9.60 26.31 -25.07
CA ALA A 480 10.35 25.89 -23.89
C ALA A 480 11.42 24.85 -24.23
N TRP A 481 11.04 23.79 -24.96
CA TRP A 481 11.96 22.69 -25.28
C TRP A 481 13.16 23.16 -26.10
N LYS A 482 12.99 24.09 -27.05
CA LYS A 482 14.07 24.75 -27.81
C LYS A 482 15.18 25.37 -26.95
N VAL A 483 14.91 25.72 -25.70
CA VAL A 483 15.91 26.23 -24.75
C VAL A 483 16.41 25.09 -23.84
N ILE A 484 15.52 24.22 -23.39
CA ILE A 484 15.86 23.08 -22.50
C ILE A 484 16.87 22.14 -23.18
N THR A 485 16.72 21.79 -24.48
CA THR A 485 17.68 20.90 -25.19
C THR A 485 19.08 21.49 -25.39
N LYS A 486 19.33 22.73 -24.93
CA LYS A 486 20.62 23.42 -25.05
C LYS A 486 21.35 23.51 -23.71
N VAL A 487 20.74 23.05 -22.61
CA VAL A 487 21.35 23.03 -21.29
C VAL A 487 22.49 22.00 -21.28
N ARG A 488 23.72 22.46 -21.04
CA ARG A 488 24.93 21.63 -21.14
C ARG A 488 25.18 20.74 -19.91
N SER A 489 24.73 21.19 -18.74
CA SER A 489 24.86 20.47 -17.47
C SER A 489 23.78 19.39 -17.38
N PRO A 490 24.12 18.09 -17.26
CA PRO A 490 23.14 17.02 -17.16
C PRO A 490 22.20 17.19 -15.95
N GLN A 491 22.73 17.68 -14.82
CA GLN A 491 21.94 17.92 -13.60
C GLN A 491 20.92 19.05 -13.78
N ASP A 492 21.32 20.17 -14.40
CA ASP A 492 20.41 21.30 -14.65
C ASP A 492 19.37 20.93 -15.73
N TYR A 493 19.77 20.13 -16.71
CA TYR A 493 18.88 19.59 -17.74
C TYR A 493 17.81 18.68 -17.11
N ILE A 494 18.19 17.66 -16.34
CA ILE A 494 17.23 16.68 -15.80
C ILE A 494 16.29 17.31 -14.76
N ASN A 495 16.76 18.27 -13.97
CA ASN A 495 15.94 19.05 -13.05
C ASN A 495 14.84 19.85 -13.77
N CYS A 496 15.08 20.29 -15.01
CA CYS A 496 14.06 20.94 -15.84
C CYS A 496 13.17 19.90 -16.56
N ALA A 497 13.78 18.88 -17.17
CA ALA A 497 13.09 17.86 -17.95
C ALA A 497 12.09 17.03 -17.11
N GLU A 498 12.42 16.69 -15.85
CA GLU A 498 11.52 16.00 -14.91
C GLU A 498 10.17 16.72 -14.75
N ILE A 499 10.20 18.05 -14.74
CA ILE A 499 9.01 18.89 -14.59
C ILE A 499 8.20 18.85 -15.89
N TRP A 500 8.85 19.12 -17.02
CA TRP A 500 8.19 19.20 -18.35
C TRP A 500 7.70 17.87 -18.91
N VAL A 501 8.26 16.73 -18.48
CA VAL A 501 7.71 15.39 -18.77
C VAL A 501 6.25 15.29 -18.34
N GLU A 502 5.88 15.87 -17.20
CA GLU A 502 4.53 15.80 -16.64
C GLU A 502 3.52 16.52 -17.53
N PHE A 503 3.81 17.78 -17.85
CA PHE A 503 3.04 18.59 -18.80
C PHE A 503 2.89 17.89 -20.15
N THR A 504 3.95 17.21 -20.61
CA THR A 504 3.93 16.50 -21.89
C THR A 504 3.06 15.25 -21.84
N CYS A 505 3.18 14.42 -20.79
CA CYS A 505 2.39 13.21 -20.64
C CYS A 505 0.89 13.49 -20.38
N ARG A 506 0.58 14.62 -19.73
CA ARG A 506 -0.79 15.05 -19.41
C ARG A 506 -1.58 15.56 -20.63
N HIS A 507 -0.92 16.19 -21.59
CA HIS A 507 -1.59 16.90 -22.69
C HIS A 507 -1.32 16.38 -24.11
N PHE A 508 -0.29 15.55 -24.30
CA PHE A 508 0.17 15.13 -25.63
C PHE A 508 0.17 13.61 -25.79
N THR A 509 0.53 13.15 -26.98
CA THR A 509 0.47 11.72 -27.34
C THR A 509 1.81 11.03 -27.06
N LYS A 510 1.86 9.73 -27.37
CA LYS A 510 3.11 8.96 -27.34
C LYS A 510 4.24 9.54 -28.19
N ARG A 511 3.95 10.37 -29.21
CA ARG A 511 4.98 10.98 -30.08
C ARG A 511 5.81 12.00 -29.34
N GLU A 512 5.17 12.91 -28.61
CA GLU A 512 5.82 13.97 -27.87
C GLU A 512 6.58 13.39 -26.67
N ALA A 513 5.95 12.45 -25.93
CA ALA A 513 6.61 11.72 -24.84
C ALA A 513 7.86 10.96 -25.31
N ASN A 514 7.79 10.23 -26.43
CA ASN A 514 8.94 9.52 -27.01
C ASN A 514 10.05 10.48 -27.49
N THR A 515 9.69 11.68 -27.95
CA THR A 515 10.65 12.73 -28.34
C THR A 515 11.43 13.24 -27.11
N ILE A 516 10.74 13.49 -26.01
CA ILE A 516 11.38 13.89 -24.74
C ILE A 516 12.26 12.77 -24.18
N LEU A 517 11.79 11.52 -24.18
CA LEU A 517 12.60 10.36 -23.78
C LEU A 517 13.87 10.23 -24.64
N THR A 518 13.77 10.47 -25.96
CA THR A 518 14.95 10.50 -26.86
C THR A 518 16.00 11.52 -26.39
N ASP A 519 15.55 12.72 -26.02
CA ASP A 519 16.45 13.81 -25.61
C ASP A 519 17.01 13.61 -24.19
N ILE A 520 16.23 13.03 -23.27
CA ILE A 520 16.72 12.64 -21.94
C ILE A 520 17.81 11.56 -22.05
N ILE A 521 17.59 10.50 -22.82
CA ILE A 521 18.63 9.48 -23.08
C ILE A 521 19.90 10.15 -23.61
N LYS A 522 19.76 11.05 -24.59
CA LYS A 522 20.89 11.74 -25.23
C LYS A 522 21.70 12.63 -24.27
N HIS A 523 21.06 13.33 -23.33
CA HIS A 523 21.75 14.20 -22.37
C HIS A 523 22.33 13.45 -21.15
N MET A 524 21.72 12.34 -20.75
CA MET A 524 22.09 11.62 -19.52
C MET A 524 23.05 10.42 -19.76
N THR A 525 23.12 9.90 -20.99
CA THR A 525 24.07 8.82 -21.36
C THR A 525 25.55 9.23 -21.33
N PRO A 526 25.96 10.44 -21.80
CA PRO A 526 27.34 10.90 -21.70
C PRO A 526 27.85 10.85 -20.26
N ASP A 527 29.10 10.41 -20.10
CA ASP A 527 29.81 10.26 -18.82
C ASP A 527 29.05 9.46 -17.73
N ARG A 528 28.02 8.68 -18.13
CA ARG A 528 27.09 7.95 -17.24
C ARG A 528 26.39 8.86 -16.22
N ALA A 529 26.12 10.12 -16.58
CA ALA A 529 25.47 11.10 -15.72
C ALA A 529 24.09 10.67 -15.15
N PHE A 530 23.46 9.63 -15.74
CA PHE A 530 22.27 8.98 -15.17
C PHE A 530 22.49 8.36 -13.78
N GLU A 531 23.72 7.97 -13.41
CA GLU A 531 23.98 7.31 -12.12
C GLU A 531 23.75 8.23 -10.91
N ASP A 532 24.10 9.51 -11.05
CA ASP A 532 23.90 10.52 -10.00
C ASP A 532 22.43 11.01 -9.91
N SER A 533 21.63 10.78 -10.96
CA SER A 533 20.28 11.34 -11.11
C SER A 533 19.16 10.28 -11.09
N TYR A 534 19.42 9.04 -10.64
CA TYR A 534 18.42 7.98 -10.58
C TYR A 534 17.06 8.38 -9.96
N PRO A 535 16.97 9.12 -8.83
CA PRO A 535 15.68 9.53 -8.25
C PRO A 535 14.82 10.39 -9.19
N LYS A 536 15.47 11.21 -10.03
CA LYS A 536 14.83 12.06 -11.04
C LYS A 536 14.34 11.24 -12.23
N LEU A 537 15.14 10.26 -12.68
CA LEU A 537 14.75 9.34 -13.75
C LEU A 537 13.59 8.42 -13.33
N GLN A 538 13.57 7.97 -12.06
CA GLN A 538 12.41 7.26 -11.49
C GLN A 538 11.16 8.15 -11.42
N SER A 539 11.31 9.44 -11.11
CA SER A 539 10.21 10.41 -11.13
C SER A 539 9.61 10.57 -12.53
N VAL A 540 10.47 10.62 -13.57
CA VAL A 540 10.05 10.58 -14.98
C VAL A 540 9.24 9.33 -15.30
N ILE A 541 9.66 8.13 -14.89
CA ILE A 541 8.85 6.89 -15.04
C ILE A 541 7.50 7.01 -14.34
N ARG A 542 7.47 7.41 -13.07
CA ARG A 542 6.23 7.53 -12.30
C ARG A 542 5.25 8.51 -12.96
N LYS A 543 5.74 9.64 -13.48
CA LYS A 543 4.94 10.62 -14.23
C LYS A 543 4.37 10.02 -15.52
N ILE A 544 5.17 9.29 -16.30
CA ILE A 544 4.70 8.59 -17.51
C ILE A 544 3.57 7.59 -17.17
N LEU A 545 3.79 6.71 -16.18
CA LEU A 545 2.81 5.70 -15.75
C LEU A 545 1.52 6.30 -15.14
N THR A 546 1.59 7.54 -14.66
CA THR A 546 0.43 8.27 -14.10
C THR A 546 -0.57 8.70 -15.18
N TYR A 547 -0.13 8.89 -16.43
CA TYR A 547 -0.99 9.34 -17.54
C TYR A 547 -1.12 8.31 -18.69
N PHE A 548 -0.10 7.48 -18.93
CA PHE A 548 -0.13 6.41 -19.92
C PHE A 548 -0.54 5.07 -19.30
N HIS A 549 -1.84 4.80 -19.29
CA HIS A 549 -2.41 3.55 -18.77
C HIS A 549 -2.53 2.43 -19.80
N ASP A 550 -2.50 2.75 -21.10
CA ASP A 550 -2.49 1.74 -22.17
C ASP A 550 -1.05 1.24 -22.39
N PHE A 551 -0.79 0.00 -21.96
CA PHE A 551 0.53 -0.63 -22.08
C PHE A 551 0.92 -0.98 -23.52
N SER A 552 -0.03 -1.11 -24.46
CA SER A 552 0.28 -1.25 -25.89
C SER A 552 0.84 0.07 -26.42
N VAL A 553 0.20 1.19 -26.07
CA VAL A 553 0.70 2.53 -26.39
C VAL A 553 2.07 2.77 -25.75
N LEU A 554 2.26 2.39 -24.48
CA LEU A 554 3.52 2.56 -23.74
C LEU A 554 4.68 1.74 -24.33
N PHE A 555 4.52 0.42 -24.50
CA PHE A 555 5.57 -0.44 -25.06
C PHE A 555 5.81 -0.20 -26.56
N SER A 556 4.86 0.42 -27.29
CA SER A 556 5.08 0.87 -28.66
C SER A 556 5.94 2.15 -28.78
N MET A 557 6.35 2.78 -27.67
CA MET A 557 7.31 3.89 -27.71
C MET A 557 8.73 3.36 -27.88
N GLU A 558 9.34 3.64 -29.04
CA GLU A 558 10.68 3.17 -29.42
C GLU A 558 11.78 3.46 -28.37
N LYS A 559 11.62 4.52 -27.58
CA LYS A 559 12.60 4.94 -26.55
C LYS A 559 12.19 4.58 -25.12
N PHE A 560 11.03 3.97 -24.89
CA PHE A 560 10.64 3.57 -23.53
C PHE A 560 11.52 2.43 -22.99
N LEU A 561 11.70 1.34 -23.76
CA LEU A 561 12.62 0.26 -23.34
C LEU A 561 14.09 0.73 -23.23
N PRO A 562 14.67 1.45 -24.22
CA PRO A 562 16.01 2.04 -24.06
C PRO A 562 16.18 3.00 -22.88
N PHE A 563 15.10 3.66 -22.43
CA PHE A 563 15.12 4.47 -21.21
C PHE A 563 15.13 3.60 -19.94
N LEU A 564 14.44 2.45 -19.94
CA LEU A 564 14.53 1.47 -18.86
C LEU A 564 15.93 0.83 -18.75
N ASP A 565 16.61 0.64 -19.88
CA ASP A 565 17.98 0.09 -19.92
C ASP A 565 19.04 1.03 -19.30
N MET A 566 18.70 2.29 -19.02
CA MET A 566 19.55 3.22 -18.26
C MET A 566 19.61 2.88 -16.76
N PHE A 567 18.64 2.14 -16.21
CA PHE A 567 18.65 1.75 -14.79
C PHE A 567 19.57 0.55 -14.57
N GLN A 568 20.88 0.82 -14.44
CA GLN A 568 21.92 -0.21 -14.37
C GLN A 568 22.19 -0.73 -12.94
N LYS A 569 21.78 0.02 -11.90
CA LYS A 569 21.91 -0.39 -10.50
C LYS A 569 20.73 -1.28 -10.09
N ASP A 570 21.00 -2.53 -9.71
CA ASP A 570 19.98 -3.58 -9.48
C ASP A 570 18.78 -3.12 -8.64
N GLY A 571 19.01 -2.59 -7.43
CA GLY A 571 17.91 -2.12 -6.56
C GLY A 571 17.03 -1.04 -7.21
N VAL A 572 17.63 -0.08 -7.92
CA VAL A 572 16.91 0.99 -8.62
C VAL A 572 16.11 0.43 -9.80
N ARG A 573 16.69 -0.52 -10.54
CA ARG A 573 16.03 -1.21 -11.66
C ARG A 573 14.79 -1.98 -11.17
N VAL A 574 14.90 -2.65 -10.03
CA VAL A 574 13.80 -3.41 -9.41
C VAL A 574 12.68 -2.49 -8.94
N GLU A 575 12.98 -1.36 -8.30
CA GLU A 575 11.98 -0.33 -7.92
C GLU A 575 11.20 0.21 -9.14
N VAL A 576 11.90 0.44 -10.26
CA VAL A 576 11.27 0.84 -11.53
C VAL A 576 10.39 -0.28 -12.08
N CYS A 577 10.88 -1.52 -12.11
CA CYS A 577 10.09 -2.68 -12.53
C CYS A 577 8.83 -2.90 -11.67
N LYS A 578 8.94 -2.76 -10.33
CA LYS A 578 7.80 -2.78 -9.40
C LYS A 578 6.79 -1.68 -9.74
N SER A 579 7.24 -0.44 -9.93
CA SER A 579 6.38 0.69 -10.30
C SER A 579 5.57 0.42 -11.58
N ILE A 580 6.21 -0.18 -12.60
CA ILE A 580 5.55 -0.56 -13.86
C ILE A 580 4.52 -1.68 -13.63
N MET A 581 4.87 -2.69 -12.83
CA MET A 581 3.97 -3.82 -12.54
C MET A 581 2.78 -3.41 -11.68
N GLU A 582 2.96 -2.53 -10.71
CA GLU A 582 1.87 -1.95 -9.91
C GLU A 582 0.90 -1.14 -10.77
N ALA A 583 1.42 -0.31 -11.68
CA ALA A 583 0.62 0.41 -12.66
C ALA A 583 -0.14 -0.56 -13.59
N PHE A 584 0.51 -1.65 -14.03
CA PHE A 584 -0.14 -2.68 -14.84
C PHE A 584 -1.30 -3.36 -14.10
N ILE A 585 -1.07 -3.86 -12.89
CA ILE A 585 -2.10 -4.52 -12.05
C ILE A 585 -3.27 -3.58 -11.75
N LYS A 586 -2.99 -2.29 -11.50
CA LYS A 586 -4.00 -1.29 -11.15
C LYS A 586 -4.90 -0.90 -12.33
N HIS A 587 -4.32 -0.76 -13.52
CA HIS A 587 -5.02 -0.18 -14.68
C HIS A 587 -5.45 -1.22 -15.73
N GLN A 588 -4.73 -2.33 -15.89
CA GLN A 588 -5.07 -3.39 -16.85
C GLN A 588 -6.02 -4.42 -16.22
N GLN A 589 -7.33 -4.17 -16.30
CA GLN A 589 -8.35 -5.10 -15.78
C GLN A 589 -8.68 -6.26 -16.74
N GLU A 590 -8.53 -6.07 -18.05
CA GLU A 590 -8.77 -7.14 -19.04
C GLU A 590 -7.49 -7.90 -19.39
N PRO A 591 -7.53 -9.23 -19.59
CA PRO A 591 -6.35 -10.03 -19.91
C PRO A 591 -5.81 -9.70 -21.32
N THR A 592 -4.64 -9.07 -21.34
CA THR A 592 -3.90 -8.71 -22.55
C THR A 592 -3.43 -9.95 -23.32
N ARG A 593 -3.65 -9.95 -24.64
CA ARG A 593 -3.23 -11.04 -25.56
C ARG A 593 -2.08 -10.66 -26.50
N ASP A 594 -1.57 -9.43 -26.41
CA ASP A 594 -0.48 -8.93 -27.25
C ASP A 594 0.85 -9.58 -26.83
N PRO A 595 1.51 -10.39 -27.69
CA PRO A 595 2.77 -11.04 -27.35
C PRO A 595 3.91 -10.06 -27.01
N VAL A 596 3.88 -8.82 -27.53
CA VAL A 596 4.90 -7.80 -27.23
C VAL A 596 4.79 -7.37 -25.77
N ILE A 597 3.57 -7.09 -25.31
CA ILE A 597 3.31 -6.70 -23.92
C ILE A 597 3.62 -7.87 -22.98
N LEU A 598 3.21 -9.09 -23.34
CA LEU A 598 3.46 -10.27 -22.50
C LEU A 598 4.95 -10.61 -22.38
N ASN A 599 5.73 -10.47 -23.46
CA ASN A 599 7.19 -10.67 -23.42
C ASN A 599 7.90 -9.55 -22.65
N ALA A 600 7.45 -8.29 -22.79
CA ALA A 600 8.02 -7.17 -22.03
C ALA A 600 7.74 -7.30 -20.52
N LEU A 601 6.52 -7.69 -20.15
CA LEU A 601 6.16 -7.99 -18.75
C LEU A 601 6.94 -9.20 -18.22
N LEU A 602 7.11 -10.26 -19.02
CA LEU A 602 7.94 -11.41 -18.63
C LEU A 602 9.39 -10.98 -18.35
N HIS A 603 9.97 -10.10 -19.16
CA HIS A 603 11.30 -9.55 -18.89
C HIS A 603 11.33 -8.73 -17.59
N ILE A 604 10.35 -7.85 -17.36
CA ILE A 604 10.23 -7.05 -16.13
C ILE A 604 10.12 -7.95 -14.89
N CYS A 605 9.24 -8.95 -14.93
CA CYS A 605 9.07 -9.93 -13.85
C CYS A 605 10.31 -10.79 -13.64
N LYS A 606 11.04 -11.14 -14.70
CA LYS A 606 12.33 -11.82 -14.60
C LYS A 606 13.38 -10.93 -13.91
N THR A 607 13.52 -9.67 -14.30
CA THR A 607 14.43 -8.72 -13.65
C THR A 607 14.08 -8.51 -12.18
N MET A 608 12.80 -8.50 -11.81
CA MET A 608 12.39 -8.50 -10.41
C MET A 608 12.80 -9.81 -9.71
N HIS A 609 12.50 -10.98 -10.29
CA HIS A 609 12.84 -12.28 -9.72
C HIS A 609 14.34 -12.51 -9.54
N ASP A 610 15.15 -12.13 -10.52
CA ASP A 610 16.62 -12.32 -10.49
C ASP A 610 17.30 -11.47 -9.38
N SER A 611 16.55 -10.54 -8.76
CA SER A 611 16.98 -9.76 -7.57
C SER A 611 16.51 -10.33 -6.22
N VAL A 612 15.64 -11.35 -6.23
CA VAL A 612 15.07 -11.98 -5.03
C VAL A 612 16.13 -12.86 -4.37
N ASN A 613 16.82 -12.29 -3.37
CA ASN A 613 17.81 -12.98 -2.56
C ASN A 613 17.17 -13.74 -1.39
N ALA A 614 17.95 -14.56 -0.67
CA ALA A 614 17.47 -15.37 0.47
C ALA A 614 16.95 -14.59 1.71
N LEU A 615 16.81 -13.26 1.61
CA LEU A 615 16.30 -12.36 2.64
C LEU A 615 15.02 -11.60 2.23
N THR A 616 14.55 -11.73 0.99
CA THR A 616 13.25 -11.14 0.57
C THR A 616 12.09 -11.92 1.17
N LEU A 617 11.16 -11.21 1.82
CA LEU A 617 9.99 -11.77 2.49
C LEU A 617 9.04 -12.48 1.51
N GLU A 618 8.37 -13.52 1.99
CA GLU A 618 7.39 -14.33 1.23
C GLU A 618 6.22 -13.51 0.64
N ASP A 619 5.90 -12.35 1.24
CA ASP A 619 4.66 -11.61 1.01
C ASP A 619 4.56 -10.80 -0.30
N GLU A 620 5.64 -10.69 -1.09
CA GLU A 620 5.58 -10.03 -2.42
C GLU A 620 5.10 -10.96 -3.56
N LYS A 621 4.66 -12.18 -3.26
CA LYS A 621 4.25 -13.19 -4.26
C LYS A 621 2.77 -13.06 -4.70
N ARG A 622 2.44 -12.06 -5.53
CA ARG A 622 1.12 -11.98 -6.22
C ARG A 622 1.17 -12.50 -7.67
N SER A 623 0.03 -13.03 -8.11
CA SER A 623 -0.11 -13.90 -9.30
C SER A 623 0.05 -13.19 -10.64
N LEU A 624 0.88 -13.76 -11.52
CA LEU A 624 0.94 -13.42 -12.95
C LEU A 624 -0.07 -14.25 -13.74
N SER A 625 -1.31 -13.77 -13.88
CA SER A 625 -2.32 -14.42 -14.72
C SER A 625 -2.21 -13.96 -16.19
N VAL A 626 -1.33 -14.61 -16.96
CA VAL A 626 -1.13 -14.36 -18.39
C VAL A 626 -1.94 -15.32 -19.26
N SER A 627 -2.72 -14.78 -20.21
CA SER A 627 -3.53 -15.56 -21.16
C SER A 627 -3.32 -15.13 -22.61
N PHE A 628 -2.79 -16.03 -23.43
CA PHE A 628 -2.62 -15.91 -24.89
C PHE A 628 -3.92 -16.24 -25.67
N GLY A 629 -5.07 -16.35 -24.98
CA GLY A 629 -6.37 -16.57 -25.62
C GLY A 629 -6.52 -17.97 -26.22
N ARG A 630 -6.53 -18.08 -27.56
CA ARG A 630 -6.84 -19.33 -28.28
C ARG A 630 -5.63 -20.08 -28.84
N ASP A 631 -4.44 -19.47 -28.82
CA ASP A 631 -3.21 -20.13 -29.28
C ASP A 631 -2.63 -21.01 -28.18
N PHE A 632 -3.24 -22.19 -28.04
CA PHE A 632 -2.93 -23.15 -26.98
C PHE A 632 -1.46 -23.61 -26.99
N GLU A 633 -0.82 -23.71 -28.16
CA GLU A 633 0.61 -24.04 -28.28
C GLU A 633 1.51 -22.91 -27.75
N GLN A 634 1.17 -21.64 -28.01
CA GLN A 634 1.92 -20.49 -27.48
C GLN A 634 1.75 -20.35 -25.96
N GLN A 635 0.53 -20.56 -25.44
CA GLN A 635 0.29 -20.61 -23.99
C GLN A 635 1.15 -21.69 -23.31
N LEU A 636 1.22 -22.90 -23.90
CA LEU A 636 2.04 -23.98 -23.34
C LEU A 636 3.54 -23.67 -23.41
N SER A 637 4.01 -23.07 -24.51
CA SER A 637 5.40 -22.61 -24.64
C SER A 637 5.76 -21.57 -23.59
N PHE A 638 4.87 -20.61 -23.33
CA PHE A 638 5.05 -19.63 -22.25
C PHE A 638 5.10 -20.30 -20.88
N CYS A 639 4.24 -21.29 -20.59
CA CYS A 639 4.30 -22.02 -19.32
C CYS A 639 5.65 -22.76 -19.14
N VAL A 640 6.23 -23.30 -20.22
CA VAL A 640 7.58 -23.92 -20.18
C VAL A 640 8.67 -22.88 -19.87
N GLU A 641 8.63 -21.71 -20.50
CA GLU A 641 9.58 -20.62 -20.25
C GLU A 641 9.43 -20.02 -18.85
N ALA A 642 8.19 -19.80 -18.40
CA ALA A 642 7.88 -19.31 -17.06
C ALA A 642 8.33 -20.31 -15.97
N ARG A 643 8.17 -21.61 -16.18
CA ARG A 643 8.69 -22.64 -15.26
C ARG A 643 10.22 -22.62 -15.18
N ALA A 644 10.91 -22.45 -16.31
CA ALA A 644 12.37 -22.36 -16.36
C ALA A 644 12.90 -21.09 -15.68
N THR A 645 12.13 -19.99 -15.75
CA THR A 645 12.50 -18.68 -15.19
C THR A 645 12.19 -18.57 -13.69
N PHE A 646 11.02 -19.03 -13.26
CA PHE A 646 10.50 -18.87 -11.88
C PHE A 646 10.57 -20.17 -11.07
N CYS A 647 11.63 -20.97 -11.25
CA CYS A 647 11.77 -22.29 -10.65
C CYS A 647 11.83 -22.29 -9.11
N ASN A 648 12.08 -21.14 -8.49
CA ASN A 648 12.16 -20.97 -7.04
C ASN A 648 10.82 -20.51 -6.40
N LEU A 649 9.78 -20.22 -7.20
CA LEU A 649 8.51 -19.68 -6.72
C LEU A 649 7.39 -20.73 -6.77
N GLU A 650 7.24 -21.52 -5.70
CA GLU A 650 6.19 -22.56 -5.64
C GLU A 650 4.76 -22.08 -5.98
N PRO A 651 4.27 -20.91 -5.51
CA PRO A 651 2.93 -20.45 -5.86
C PRO A 651 2.76 -20.21 -7.37
N VAL A 652 3.83 -19.77 -8.05
CA VAL A 652 3.85 -19.60 -9.52
C VAL A 652 3.85 -20.97 -10.20
N ILE A 653 4.66 -21.93 -9.73
CA ILE A 653 4.69 -23.29 -10.28
C ILE A 653 3.32 -23.98 -10.14
N ILE A 654 2.68 -23.87 -8.97
CA ILE A 654 1.32 -24.37 -8.71
C ILE A 654 0.33 -23.71 -9.69
N HIS A 655 0.38 -22.39 -9.84
CA HIS A 655 -0.48 -21.67 -10.80
C HIS A 655 -0.26 -22.16 -12.24
N LEU A 656 0.98 -22.33 -12.70
CA LEU A 656 1.30 -22.84 -14.03
C LEU A 656 0.75 -24.25 -14.27
N ILE A 657 0.79 -25.14 -13.27
CA ILE A 657 0.18 -26.48 -13.37
C ILE A 657 -1.35 -26.36 -13.52
N HIS A 658 -2.01 -25.48 -12.74
CA HIS A 658 -3.43 -25.20 -12.90
C HIS A 658 -3.76 -24.61 -14.29
N THR A 659 -2.94 -23.69 -14.81
CA THR A 659 -3.10 -23.12 -16.16
C THR A 659 -3.03 -24.21 -17.23
N VAL A 660 -2.07 -25.13 -17.16
CA VAL A 660 -1.92 -26.22 -18.14
C VAL A 660 -3.03 -27.29 -18.02
N ASN A 661 -3.52 -27.54 -16.80
CA ASN A 661 -4.71 -28.37 -16.58
C ASN A 661 -5.99 -27.71 -17.15
N GLN A 662 -6.16 -26.40 -16.95
CA GLN A 662 -7.25 -25.63 -17.58
C GLN A 662 -7.15 -25.65 -19.11
N LEU A 663 -5.95 -25.46 -19.67
CA LEU A 663 -5.67 -25.51 -21.11
C LEU A 663 -6.09 -26.85 -21.75
N SER A 664 -5.88 -27.95 -21.02
CA SER A 664 -6.34 -29.28 -21.40
C SER A 664 -7.87 -29.37 -21.41
N MET A 665 -8.54 -28.82 -20.39
CA MET A 665 -10.00 -28.80 -20.28
C MET A 665 -10.68 -27.86 -21.29
N GLU A 666 -10.04 -26.74 -21.64
CA GLU A 666 -10.50 -25.85 -22.72
C GLU A 666 -10.36 -26.52 -24.08
N THR A 667 -9.26 -27.24 -24.32
CA THR A 667 -9.10 -28.10 -25.50
C THR A 667 -10.22 -29.14 -25.59
N ARG A 668 -10.57 -29.80 -24.47
CA ARG A 668 -11.72 -30.72 -24.38
C ARG A 668 -13.06 -30.05 -24.74
N ARG A 669 -13.28 -28.83 -24.22
CA ARG A 669 -14.50 -28.02 -24.44
C ARG A 669 -14.66 -27.62 -25.90
N VAL A 670 -13.58 -27.14 -26.54
CA VAL A 670 -13.56 -26.80 -27.97
C VAL A 670 -13.83 -28.03 -28.83
N MET A 671 -13.19 -29.16 -28.51
CA MET A 671 -13.31 -30.42 -29.28
C MET A 671 -14.54 -31.26 -28.91
N LYS A 672 -15.44 -30.77 -28.02
CA LYS A 672 -16.60 -31.51 -27.50
C LYS A 672 -16.27 -32.96 -27.09
N GLY A 673 -15.16 -33.15 -26.39
CA GLY A 673 -14.68 -34.48 -25.95
C GLY A 673 -14.28 -35.45 -27.08
N SER A 674 -13.92 -34.94 -28.26
CA SER A 674 -13.57 -35.72 -29.45
C SER A 674 -12.22 -35.25 -30.03
N HIS A 675 -11.11 -35.73 -29.46
CA HIS A 675 -9.78 -35.24 -29.82
C HIS A 675 -9.30 -35.76 -31.18
N SER A 676 -8.82 -34.86 -32.03
CA SER A 676 -8.01 -35.18 -33.21
C SER A 676 -6.61 -35.69 -32.82
N ARG A 677 -5.87 -36.31 -33.75
CA ARG A 677 -4.48 -36.75 -33.53
C ARG A 677 -3.57 -35.64 -33.00
N LYS A 678 -3.71 -34.40 -33.50
CA LYS A 678 -2.96 -33.22 -33.04
C LYS A 678 -3.35 -32.82 -31.61
N THR A 679 -4.64 -32.59 -31.36
CA THR A 679 -5.13 -32.19 -30.03
C THR A 679 -4.91 -33.25 -28.96
N ALA A 680 -4.92 -34.54 -29.31
CA ALA A 680 -4.58 -35.62 -28.38
C ALA A 680 -3.07 -35.66 -28.06
N ALA A 681 -2.20 -35.33 -29.02
CA ALA A 681 -0.78 -35.15 -28.75
C ALA A 681 -0.52 -33.91 -27.87
N PHE A 682 -1.23 -32.82 -28.12
CA PHE A 682 -1.18 -31.59 -27.31
C PHE A 682 -1.59 -31.84 -25.85
N VAL A 683 -2.74 -32.46 -25.59
CA VAL A 683 -3.16 -32.75 -24.20
C VAL A 683 -2.21 -33.75 -23.52
N ARG A 684 -1.61 -34.70 -24.24
CA ARG A 684 -0.51 -35.52 -23.68
C ARG A 684 0.74 -34.72 -23.35
N ALA A 685 1.06 -33.67 -24.11
CA ALA A 685 2.16 -32.75 -23.79
C ALA A 685 1.83 -31.89 -22.54
N CYS A 686 0.58 -31.43 -22.39
CA CYS A 686 0.10 -30.78 -21.17
C CYS A 686 0.21 -31.70 -19.94
N ALA A 687 -0.24 -32.96 -20.06
CA ALA A 687 -0.11 -33.96 -19.01
C ALA A 687 1.37 -34.25 -18.68
N ALA A 688 2.23 -34.40 -19.69
CA ALA A 688 3.67 -34.59 -19.49
C ALA A 688 4.31 -33.39 -18.76
N TYR A 689 3.95 -32.15 -19.14
CA TYR A 689 4.38 -30.94 -18.45
C TYR A 689 4.00 -30.97 -16.96
N SER A 690 2.74 -31.23 -16.62
CA SER A 690 2.29 -31.31 -15.23
C SER A 690 3.04 -32.42 -14.47
N PHE A 691 3.21 -33.60 -15.09
CA PHE A 691 3.90 -34.74 -14.48
C PHE A 691 5.37 -34.46 -14.13
N ILE A 692 6.13 -33.78 -15.01
CA ILE A 692 7.53 -33.43 -14.72
C ILE A 692 7.70 -32.19 -13.84
N THR A 693 6.62 -31.44 -13.58
CA THR A 693 6.65 -30.18 -12.82
C THR A 693 6.21 -30.36 -11.37
N ILE A 694 5.22 -31.23 -11.10
CA ILE A 694 4.79 -31.52 -9.72
C ILE A 694 5.93 -31.99 -8.79
N PRO A 695 6.92 -32.81 -9.22
CA PRO A 695 8.06 -33.19 -8.38
C PRO A 695 8.92 -32.05 -7.85
N SER A 696 8.90 -30.85 -8.46
CA SER A 696 9.73 -29.71 -8.02
C SER A 696 9.11 -28.89 -6.88
N LEU A 697 7.97 -29.31 -6.33
CA LEU A 697 7.34 -28.69 -5.16
C LEU A 697 7.79 -29.38 -3.87
N THR A 698 8.16 -28.62 -2.84
CA THR A 698 8.51 -29.17 -1.51
C THR A 698 7.27 -29.66 -0.75
N SER A 699 6.15 -28.95 -0.88
CA SER A 699 4.89 -29.30 -0.18
C SER A 699 4.30 -30.63 -0.68
N ILE A 700 4.34 -31.66 0.16
CA ILE A 700 3.80 -33.00 -0.16
C ILE A 700 2.29 -32.96 -0.42
N PHE A 701 1.54 -32.16 0.35
CA PHE A 701 0.11 -31.96 0.14
C PHE A 701 -0.20 -31.25 -1.19
N SER A 702 0.65 -30.32 -1.63
CA SER A 702 0.53 -29.73 -2.97
C SER A 702 0.80 -30.79 -4.05
N ARG A 703 1.84 -31.63 -3.87
CA ARG A 703 2.16 -32.74 -4.79
C ARG A 703 0.99 -33.73 -4.92
N LEU A 704 0.45 -34.21 -3.81
CA LEU A 704 -0.69 -35.13 -3.75
C LEU A 704 -1.91 -34.58 -4.50
N ASN A 705 -2.38 -33.38 -4.13
CA ASN A 705 -3.56 -32.77 -4.72
C ASN A 705 -3.39 -32.48 -6.23
N LEU A 706 -2.20 -32.02 -6.65
CA LEU A 706 -1.93 -31.74 -8.06
C LEU A 706 -1.77 -33.02 -8.89
N TYR A 707 -1.23 -34.11 -8.35
CA TYR A 707 -1.23 -35.40 -9.04
C TYR A 707 -2.65 -35.93 -9.24
N LEU A 708 -3.49 -35.90 -8.20
CA LEU A 708 -4.89 -36.33 -8.30
C LEU A 708 -5.67 -35.46 -9.31
N LEU A 709 -5.58 -34.14 -9.23
CA LEU A 709 -6.26 -33.22 -10.15
C LEU A 709 -5.79 -33.39 -11.59
N SER A 710 -4.47 -33.52 -11.82
CA SER A 710 -3.92 -33.74 -13.16
C SER A 710 -4.31 -35.13 -13.71
N GLY A 711 -4.42 -36.14 -12.84
CA GLY A 711 -4.97 -37.45 -13.18
C GLY A 711 -6.44 -37.38 -13.60
N GLN A 712 -7.28 -36.68 -12.83
CA GLN A 712 -8.70 -36.44 -13.17
C GLN A 712 -8.85 -35.72 -14.51
N VAL A 713 -8.02 -34.70 -14.78
CA VAL A 713 -7.98 -33.99 -16.07
C VAL A 713 -7.51 -34.90 -17.21
N ALA A 714 -6.55 -35.79 -16.97
CA ALA A 714 -6.09 -36.77 -17.96
C ALA A 714 -7.20 -37.81 -18.29
N LEU A 715 -7.92 -38.33 -17.29
CA LEU A 715 -9.07 -39.22 -17.48
C LEU A 715 -10.16 -38.54 -18.32
N ALA A 716 -10.51 -37.29 -17.96
CA ALA A 716 -11.48 -36.49 -18.69
C ALA A 716 -11.13 -36.34 -20.18
N ASN A 717 -9.84 -36.28 -20.51
CA ASN A 717 -9.32 -36.14 -21.88
C ASN A 717 -8.95 -37.48 -22.56
N GLN A 718 -9.43 -38.62 -22.06
CA GLN A 718 -9.15 -39.97 -22.61
C GLN A 718 -7.66 -40.36 -22.62
N CYS A 719 -6.84 -39.73 -21.79
CA CYS A 719 -5.39 -39.99 -21.66
C CYS A 719 -5.11 -41.02 -20.55
N LEU A 720 -5.64 -42.24 -20.71
CA LEU A 720 -5.65 -43.28 -19.66
C LEU A 720 -4.26 -43.62 -19.12
N SER A 721 -3.24 -43.78 -19.98
CA SER A 721 -1.87 -44.09 -19.55
C SER A 721 -1.20 -42.96 -18.76
N GLN A 722 -1.56 -41.70 -19.04
CA GLN A 722 -1.08 -40.56 -18.26
C GLN A 722 -1.82 -40.46 -16.92
N ALA A 723 -3.13 -40.74 -16.90
CA ALA A 723 -3.92 -40.79 -15.68
C ALA A 723 -3.43 -41.87 -14.71
N ASP A 724 -3.19 -43.10 -15.20
CA ASP A 724 -2.64 -44.20 -14.40
C ASP A 724 -1.26 -43.83 -13.82
N ALA A 725 -0.38 -43.20 -14.61
CA ALA A 725 0.91 -42.71 -14.12
C ALA A 725 0.75 -41.65 -13.01
N PHE A 726 -0.18 -40.69 -13.14
CA PHE A 726 -0.50 -39.70 -12.11
C PHE A 726 -1.01 -40.34 -10.81
N LEU A 727 -1.94 -41.29 -10.92
CA LEU A 727 -2.53 -41.98 -9.76
C LEU A 727 -1.50 -42.87 -9.05
N LYS A 728 -0.64 -43.57 -9.80
CA LYS A 728 0.50 -44.33 -9.26
C LYS A 728 1.51 -43.43 -8.56
N ALA A 729 1.85 -42.27 -9.14
CA ALA A 729 2.74 -41.29 -8.52
C ALA A 729 2.15 -40.76 -7.20
N ALA A 730 0.86 -40.39 -7.18
CA ALA A 730 0.16 -39.97 -5.97
C ALA A 730 0.20 -41.05 -4.87
N VAL A 731 -0.07 -42.32 -5.22
CA VAL A 731 0.00 -43.43 -4.26
C VAL A 731 1.42 -43.65 -3.72
N SER A 732 2.44 -43.53 -4.56
CA SER A 732 3.84 -43.74 -4.14
C SER A 732 4.38 -42.71 -3.15
N ILE A 733 3.84 -41.47 -3.12
CA ILE A 733 4.29 -40.42 -2.20
C ILE A 733 3.48 -40.36 -0.89
N LEU A 734 2.41 -41.17 -0.74
CA LEU A 734 1.62 -41.22 0.49
C LEU A 734 2.44 -41.58 1.74
N PRO A 735 3.40 -42.53 1.72
CA PRO A 735 4.23 -42.82 2.89
C PRO A 735 5.16 -41.67 3.30
N GLU A 736 5.43 -40.69 2.43
CA GLU A 736 6.31 -39.54 2.72
C GLU A 736 5.62 -38.44 3.57
N VAL A 737 4.30 -38.48 3.74
CA VAL A 737 3.53 -37.41 4.39
C VAL A 737 4.00 -37.21 5.86
N PRO A 738 4.34 -35.98 6.28
CA PRO A 738 4.76 -35.73 7.67
C PRO A 738 3.58 -35.85 8.62
N ARG A 739 3.80 -36.32 9.86
CA ARG A 739 2.74 -36.44 10.88
C ARG A 739 2.15 -35.09 11.31
N THR A 740 2.98 -34.06 11.43
CA THR A 740 2.54 -32.70 11.75
C THR A 740 2.92 -31.70 10.67
N ILE A 741 2.08 -30.68 10.52
CA ILE A 741 2.28 -29.55 9.63
C ILE A 741 2.17 -28.24 10.41
N SER A 742 3.03 -27.27 10.09
CA SER A 742 2.95 -25.93 10.66
C SER A 742 1.97 -25.08 9.86
N ILE A 743 0.84 -24.72 10.48
CA ILE A 743 -0.15 -23.78 9.92
C ILE A 743 -0.17 -22.57 10.85
N GLU A 744 0.12 -21.37 10.32
CA GLU A 744 0.15 -20.11 11.08
C GLU A 744 1.09 -20.18 12.31
N GLY A 745 2.23 -20.87 12.17
CA GLY A 745 3.20 -21.09 13.26
C GLY A 745 2.76 -22.12 14.31
N LYS A 746 1.57 -22.73 14.18
CA LYS A 746 1.07 -23.78 15.08
C LYS A 746 1.20 -25.15 14.41
N GLN A 747 1.87 -26.08 15.08
CA GLN A 747 1.88 -27.49 14.67
C GLN A 747 0.47 -28.08 14.83
N ARG A 748 -0.06 -28.66 13.75
CA ARG A 748 -1.32 -29.42 13.73
C ARG A 748 -1.07 -30.80 13.12
N SER A 749 -1.88 -31.79 13.49
CA SER A 749 -1.85 -33.11 12.82
C SER A 749 -2.16 -32.94 11.32
N SER A 750 -1.44 -33.70 10.50
CA SER A 750 -1.64 -33.74 9.04
C SER A 750 -2.76 -34.70 8.62
N GLU A 751 -3.18 -35.60 9.51
CA GLU A 751 -4.11 -36.69 9.21
C GLU A 751 -5.49 -36.23 8.70
N PRO A 752 -6.09 -35.11 9.16
CA PRO A 752 -7.35 -34.62 8.58
C PRO A 752 -7.23 -34.30 7.08
N PHE A 753 -6.14 -33.65 6.69
CA PHE A 753 -5.86 -33.30 5.29
C PHE A 753 -5.57 -34.55 4.45
N LEU A 754 -4.92 -35.55 5.05
CA LEU A 754 -4.69 -36.85 4.43
C LEU A 754 -5.99 -37.63 4.24
N LEU A 755 -6.92 -37.58 5.21
CA LEU A 755 -8.25 -38.19 5.10
C LEU A 755 -9.07 -37.55 3.97
N ASP A 756 -9.10 -36.22 3.88
CA ASP A 756 -9.82 -35.51 2.82
C ASP A 756 -9.26 -35.85 1.43
N PHE A 757 -7.92 -35.90 1.30
CA PHE A 757 -7.27 -36.36 0.09
C PHE A 757 -7.64 -37.80 -0.27
N ILE A 758 -7.56 -38.74 0.68
CA ILE A 758 -7.86 -40.15 0.45
C ILE A 758 -9.33 -40.33 0.07
N ASN A 759 -10.27 -39.61 0.69
CA ASN A 759 -11.69 -39.69 0.33
C ASN A 759 -11.95 -39.21 -1.11
N ASN A 760 -11.26 -38.16 -1.57
CA ASN A 760 -11.32 -37.68 -2.96
C ASN A 760 -10.60 -38.64 -3.94
N PHE A 761 -9.52 -39.29 -3.50
CA PHE A 761 -8.83 -40.31 -4.29
C PHE A 761 -9.71 -41.55 -4.46
N LEU A 762 -10.30 -42.06 -3.38
CA LEU A 762 -11.25 -43.18 -3.37
C LEU A 762 -12.46 -42.90 -4.26
N SER A 763 -13.06 -41.71 -4.19
CA SER A 763 -14.19 -41.37 -5.07
C SER A 763 -13.78 -41.43 -6.55
N THR A 764 -12.59 -40.92 -6.89
CA THR A 764 -12.03 -40.93 -8.25
C THR A 764 -11.79 -42.35 -8.76
N LEU A 765 -11.33 -43.28 -7.91
CA LEU A 765 -11.05 -44.67 -8.30
C LEU A 765 -12.28 -45.44 -8.83
N LEU A 766 -13.52 -45.01 -8.52
CA LEU A 766 -14.72 -45.67 -9.03
C LEU A 766 -14.78 -45.69 -10.57
N VAL A 767 -14.35 -44.59 -11.22
CA VAL A 767 -14.43 -44.43 -12.68
C VAL A 767 -13.12 -44.77 -13.41
N VAL A 768 -12.09 -45.19 -12.67
CA VAL A 768 -10.79 -45.56 -13.24
C VAL A 768 -10.85 -47.02 -13.72
N PRO A 769 -10.50 -47.31 -14.99
CA PRO A 769 -10.39 -48.69 -15.47
C PRO A 769 -9.22 -49.42 -14.81
N ASP A 770 -9.42 -50.67 -14.42
CA ASP A 770 -8.35 -51.57 -13.98
C ASP A 770 -7.38 -51.87 -15.14
N HIS A 771 -6.10 -52.02 -14.81
CA HIS A 771 -5.06 -52.30 -15.80
C HIS A 771 -5.13 -53.78 -16.25
N PRO A 772 -5.28 -54.09 -17.56
CA PRO A 772 -5.52 -55.46 -18.04
C PRO A 772 -4.52 -56.51 -17.55
N GLU A 773 -3.25 -56.12 -17.37
CA GLU A 773 -2.15 -57.03 -16.99
C GLU A 773 -1.84 -57.05 -15.48
N GLN A 774 -2.34 -56.10 -14.68
CA GLN A 774 -1.94 -55.96 -13.26
C GLN A 774 -2.97 -56.53 -12.26
N GLY A 775 -4.04 -57.14 -12.78
CA GLY A 775 -5.10 -57.77 -12.00
C GLY A 775 -6.14 -56.79 -11.45
N VAL A 776 -7.24 -57.35 -10.97
CA VAL A 776 -8.40 -56.59 -10.48
C VAL A 776 -8.06 -55.75 -9.24
N LEU A 777 -8.69 -54.58 -9.15
CA LEU A 777 -8.59 -53.61 -8.06
C LEU A 777 -7.15 -53.15 -7.77
N TYR A 778 -6.27 -53.12 -8.78
CA TYR A 778 -4.83 -52.86 -8.60
C TYR A 778 -4.55 -51.55 -7.85
N LEU A 779 -5.17 -50.43 -8.24
CA LEU A 779 -4.94 -49.13 -7.59
C LEU A 779 -5.53 -49.06 -6.18
N VAL A 780 -6.68 -49.69 -5.93
CA VAL A 780 -7.29 -49.78 -4.59
C VAL A 780 -6.38 -50.59 -3.66
N ARG A 781 -5.81 -51.70 -4.15
CA ARG A 781 -4.84 -52.52 -3.41
C ARG A 781 -3.53 -51.78 -3.18
N GLY A 782 -3.01 -51.08 -4.19
CA GLY A 782 -1.82 -50.23 -4.07
C GLY A 782 -1.98 -49.16 -2.99
N LEU A 783 -3.12 -48.45 -3.00
CA LEU A 783 -3.47 -47.48 -1.96
C LEU A 783 -3.52 -48.12 -0.57
N LEU A 784 -4.26 -49.22 -0.39
CA LEU A 784 -4.39 -49.90 0.91
C LEU A 784 -3.08 -50.49 1.43
N ASN A 785 -2.16 -50.88 0.55
CA ASN A 785 -0.83 -51.35 0.93
C ASN A 785 0.05 -50.19 1.40
N MET A 786 0.14 -49.08 0.63
CA MET A 786 0.94 -47.91 1.03
C MET A 786 0.43 -47.26 2.34
N LEU A 787 -0.88 -47.36 2.63
CA LEU A 787 -1.46 -46.91 3.91
C LEU A 787 -1.18 -47.86 5.09
N GLN A 788 -0.72 -49.08 4.84
CA GLN A 788 -0.17 -49.94 5.90
C GLN A 788 1.25 -49.53 6.27
N ASP A 789 2.05 -49.12 5.30
CA ASP A 789 3.42 -48.65 5.46
C ASP A 789 3.51 -47.22 6.06
N TYR A 790 2.47 -46.40 5.88
CA TYR A 790 2.37 -45.08 6.52
C TYR A 790 2.31 -45.17 8.05
N THR A 791 3.11 -44.35 8.74
CA THR A 791 3.13 -44.30 10.21
C THR A 791 2.10 -43.31 10.75
N TRP A 792 0.93 -43.84 11.13
CA TRP A 792 -0.17 -43.12 11.79
C TRP A 792 0.22 -42.64 13.20
N GLU A 793 -0.52 -41.68 13.75
CA GLU A 793 -0.37 -41.25 15.15
C GLU A 793 -0.93 -42.30 16.12
N ASP A 794 -0.25 -42.53 17.25
CA ASP A 794 -0.53 -43.64 18.17
C ASP A 794 -1.96 -43.59 18.78
N ASN A 795 -2.52 -42.39 18.93
CA ASN A 795 -3.87 -42.15 19.44
C ASN A 795 -4.88 -41.75 18.33
N SER A 796 -4.63 -42.12 17.08
CA SER A 796 -5.52 -41.80 15.96
C SER A 796 -6.49 -42.92 15.58
N ASP A 797 -7.66 -42.50 15.09
CA ASP A 797 -8.65 -43.35 14.42
C ASP A 797 -8.60 -43.23 12.88
N ALA A 798 -7.69 -42.40 12.33
CA ALA A 798 -7.69 -42.03 10.91
C ALA A 798 -7.51 -43.24 9.98
N LYS A 799 -6.58 -44.17 10.27
CA LYS A 799 -6.42 -45.43 9.52
C LYS A 799 -7.73 -46.21 9.37
N VAL A 800 -8.47 -46.30 10.47
CA VAL A 800 -9.73 -47.06 10.55
C VAL A 800 -10.87 -46.30 9.88
N ARG A 801 -10.86 -44.96 9.92
CA ARG A 801 -11.79 -44.12 9.14
C ARG A 801 -11.58 -44.28 7.63
N VAL A 802 -10.33 -44.41 7.15
CA VAL A 802 -10.06 -44.75 5.74
C VAL A 802 -10.68 -46.11 5.39
N TYR A 803 -10.45 -47.15 6.20
CA TYR A 803 -11.02 -48.47 5.94
C TYR A 803 -12.55 -48.47 5.87
N ILE A 804 -13.22 -47.73 6.75
CA ILE A 804 -14.68 -47.54 6.71
C ILE A 804 -15.09 -46.78 5.44
N SER A 805 -14.33 -45.76 5.01
CA SER A 805 -14.58 -44.97 3.79
C SER A 805 -14.32 -45.75 2.48
N THR A 806 -13.50 -46.80 2.52
CA THR A 806 -13.27 -47.71 1.40
C THR A 806 -14.44 -48.68 1.16
N LEU A 807 -15.24 -49.00 2.19
CA LEU A 807 -16.39 -49.91 2.04
C LEU A 807 -17.48 -49.38 1.08
N PRO A 808 -17.90 -48.09 1.15
CA PRO A 808 -18.78 -47.49 0.13
C PRO A 808 -18.26 -47.60 -1.30
N LEU A 809 -16.96 -47.38 -1.54
CA LEU A 809 -16.34 -47.52 -2.86
C LEU A 809 -16.47 -48.96 -3.36
N LEU A 810 -16.06 -49.93 -2.55
CA LEU A 810 -16.12 -51.35 -2.90
C LEU A 810 -17.56 -51.83 -3.16
N ALA A 811 -18.53 -51.33 -2.39
CA ALA A 811 -19.95 -51.59 -2.62
C ALA A 811 -20.49 -50.97 -3.92
N ALA A 812 -20.01 -49.77 -4.28
CA ALA A 812 -20.34 -49.14 -5.56
C ALA A 812 -19.70 -49.88 -6.75
N MET A 813 -18.44 -50.34 -6.62
CA MET A 813 -17.74 -51.13 -7.64
C MET A 813 -18.39 -52.50 -7.89
N SER A 814 -19.18 -53.02 -6.95
CA SER A 814 -19.95 -54.27 -7.13
C SER A 814 -21.32 -54.11 -7.78
N GLN A 815 -21.73 -52.89 -8.16
CA GLN A 815 -22.97 -52.66 -8.90
C GLN A 815 -22.78 -52.92 -10.41
N GLU A 816 -23.85 -53.28 -11.11
CA GLU A 816 -23.87 -53.42 -12.58
C GLU A 816 -23.79 -52.05 -13.31
N SER A 817 -24.11 -50.96 -12.62
CA SER A 817 -23.95 -49.58 -13.10
C SER A 817 -23.49 -48.65 -11.97
N PHE A 818 -22.58 -47.75 -12.28
CA PHE A 818 -21.99 -46.81 -11.32
C PHE A 818 -22.80 -45.50 -11.24
N LEU A 819 -22.64 -44.80 -10.12
CA LEU A 819 -23.33 -43.53 -9.85
C LEU A 819 -23.02 -42.42 -10.87
N TYR A 820 -21.83 -42.45 -11.46
CA TYR A 820 -21.38 -41.54 -12.50
C TYR A 820 -20.29 -42.21 -13.34
N SER A 821 -20.16 -41.81 -14.60
CA SER A 821 -19.15 -42.32 -15.54
C SER A 821 -18.51 -41.18 -16.35
N ILE A 822 -17.32 -41.41 -16.91
CA ILE A 822 -16.63 -40.43 -17.75
C ILE A 822 -16.94 -40.73 -19.23
N PRO A 823 -17.48 -39.78 -20.00
CA PRO A 823 -17.82 -40.02 -21.41
C PRO A 823 -16.62 -40.52 -22.24
N LYS A 824 -16.79 -41.69 -22.86
CA LYS A 824 -15.78 -42.43 -23.66
C LYS A 824 -14.57 -42.96 -22.87
N VAL A 825 -14.78 -43.28 -21.59
CA VAL A 825 -13.86 -44.10 -20.79
C VAL A 825 -14.65 -45.28 -20.26
N ASP A 826 -14.22 -46.49 -20.61
CA ASP A 826 -14.89 -47.73 -20.19
C ASP A 826 -14.49 -48.04 -18.74
N SER A 827 -15.34 -47.65 -17.78
CA SER A 827 -15.13 -47.93 -16.35
C SER A 827 -15.30 -49.42 -16.03
N ASN A 828 -14.90 -49.82 -14.81
CA ASN A 828 -14.97 -51.22 -14.35
C ASN A 828 -16.38 -51.86 -14.44
N GLU A 829 -17.45 -51.08 -14.44
CA GLU A 829 -18.82 -51.52 -14.76
C GLU A 829 -18.92 -52.19 -16.14
N THR A 830 -18.26 -51.62 -17.15
CA THR A 830 -18.27 -52.10 -18.55
C THR A 830 -17.24 -53.21 -18.76
N LEU A 831 -16.12 -53.18 -18.04
CA LEU A 831 -15.04 -54.17 -18.16
C LEU A 831 -15.38 -55.51 -17.49
N TYR A 832 -16.07 -55.49 -16.34
CA TYR A 832 -16.36 -56.69 -15.56
C TYR A 832 -17.85 -57.04 -15.48
N GLY A 833 -18.79 -56.10 -15.69
CA GLY A 833 -20.22 -56.39 -15.83
C GLY A 833 -20.85 -57.21 -14.70
N GLY A 834 -20.35 -57.07 -13.46
CA GLY A 834 -20.79 -57.88 -12.33
C GLY A 834 -20.28 -59.33 -12.30
N ASP A 835 -19.16 -59.66 -12.95
CA ASP A 835 -18.56 -61.01 -12.92
C ASP A 835 -18.46 -61.54 -11.47
N PRO A 836 -19.02 -62.72 -11.16
CA PRO A 836 -18.95 -63.31 -9.82
C PRO A 836 -17.52 -63.48 -9.29
N LYS A 837 -16.50 -63.59 -10.15
CA LYS A 837 -15.08 -63.61 -9.74
C LYS A 837 -14.61 -62.24 -9.25
N PHE A 838 -15.01 -61.16 -9.92
CA PHE A 838 -14.69 -59.79 -9.52
C PHE A 838 -15.40 -59.43 -8.21
N ILE A 839 -16.69 -59.78 -8.10
CA ILE A 839 -17.48 -59.62 -6.86
C ILE A 839 -16.87 -60.43 -5.71
N ALA A 840 -16.39 -61.66 -5.95
CA ALA A 840 -15.72 -62.45 -4.90
C ALA A 840 -14.44 -61.79 -4.36
N GLU A 841 -13.63 -61.17 -5.22
CA GLU A 841 -12.42 -60.45 -4.81
C GLU A 841 -12.75 -59.10 -4.12
N ILE A 842 -13.84 -58.42 -4.50
CA ILE A 842 -14.41 -57.28 -3.75
C ILE A 842 -14.84 -57.73 -2.35
N ASN A 843 -15.65 -58.79 -2.24
CA ASN A 843 -16.18 -59.28 -0.97
C ASN A 843 -15.04 -59.65 -0.01
N LYS A 844 -14.04 -60.40 -0.49
CA LYS A 844 -12.84 -60.77 0.28
C LYS A 844 -12.05 -59.56 0.79
N LEU A 845 -11.99 -58.47 0.03
CA LEU A 845 -11.35 -57.23 0.48
C LEU A 845 -12.20 -56.51 1.56
N CYS A 846 -13.52 -56.42 1.38
CA CYS A 846 -14.43 -55.92 2.41
C CYS A 846 -14.35 -56.74 3.71
N GLU A 847 -14.32 -58.07 3.64
CA GLU A 847 -14.16 -58.96 4.80
C GLU A 847 -12.85 -58.68 5.56
N THR A 848 -11.76 -58.48 4.82
CA THR A 848 -10.44 -58.13 5.38
C THR A 848 -10.48 -56.78 6.10
N LEU A 849 -11.06 -55.75 5.46
CA LEU A 849 -11.18 -54.40 6.04
C LEU A 849 -12.09 -54.40 7.28
N ILE A 850 -13.26 -55.04 7.22
CA ILE A 850 -14.17 -55.16 8.37
C ILE A 850 -13.47 -55.91 9.52
N GLY A 851 -12.71 -56.97 9.23
CA GLY A 851 -11.87 -57.66 10.23
C GLY A 851 -10.93 -56.70 10.97
N GLN A 852 -10.15 -55.90 10.23
CA GLN A 852 -9.22 -54.92 10.82
C GLN A 852 -9.95 -53.83 11.63
N VAL A 853 -11.11 -53.34 11.18
CA VAL A 853 -11.93 -52.37 11.95
C VAL A 853 -12.43 -52.99 13.25
N LEU A 854 -12.88 -54.25 13.24
CA LEU A 854 -13.38 -54.95 14.43
C LEU A 854 -12.27 -55.26 15.45
N ASP A 855 -11.06 -55.59 14.99
CA ASP A 855 -9.92 -55.78 15.87
C ASP A 855 -9.46 -54.47 16.54
N HIS A 856 -9.52 -53.32 15.82
CA HIS A 856 -9.29 -52.00 16.43
C HIS A 856 -10.35 -51.65 17.47
N LEU A 857 -11.64 -51.83 17.14
CA LEU A 857 -12.75 -51.64 18.10
C LEU A 857 -12.61 -52.50 19.35
N LYS A 858 -12.05 -53.71 19.21
CA LYS A 858 -11.76 -54.61 20.34
C LYS A 858 -10.60 -54.12 21.20
N ASN A 859 -9.59 -53.48 20.61
CA ASN A 859 -8.47 -52.89 21.37
C ASN A 859 -8.91 -51.63 22.12
N LEU A 860 -9.60 -50.68 21.46
CA LEU A 860 -10.19 -49.50 22.13
C LEU A 860 -11.09 -49.87 23.33
N GLY A 861 -11.73 -51.04 23.30
CA GLY A 861 -12.54 -51.56 24.42
C GLY A 861 -11.75 -52.18 25.57
N LYS A 862 -10.47 -52.52 25.39
CA LYS A 862 -9.53 -52.91 26.45
C LYS A 862 -8.86 -51.68 27.07
N ASP A 863 -8.57 -50.69 26.23
CA ASP A 863 -7.85 -49.47 26.60
C ASP A 863 -8.79 -48.40 27.21
N GLU A 864 -10.02 -48.80 27.56
CA GLU A 864 -11.11 -48.00 28.14
C GLU A 864 -11.55 -46.75 27.35
N GLU A 865 -11.15 -46.61 26.07
CA GLU A 865 -11.50 -45.48 25.20
C GLU A 865 -12.93 -45.56 24.61
N MET A 866 -13.91 -45.77 25.49
CA MET A 866 -15.31 -46.06 25.14
C MET A 866 -15.97 -45.01 24.23
N ARG A 867 -15.51 -43.74 24.26
CA ARG A 867 -16.02 -42.66 23.39
C ARG A 867 -15.58 -42.83 21.94
N ARG A 868 -14.30 -43.17 21.70
CA ARG A 868 -13.75 -43.43 20.35
C ARG A 868 -14.35 -44.71 19.78
N GLN A 869 -14.42 -45.75 20.61
CA GLN A 869 -15.09 -47.02 20.28
C GLN A 869 -16.54 -46.79 19.84
N ALA A 870 -17.31 -45.99 20.58
CA ALA A 870 -18.69 -45.69 20.24
C ALA A 870 -18.85 -44.95 18.91
N SER A 871 -18.01 -43.94 18.65
CA SER A 871 -18.01 -43.19 17.39
C SER A 871 -17.69 -44.07 16.18
N LEU A 872 -16.64 -44.90 16.27
CA LEU A 872 -16.25 -45.79 15.18
C LEU A 872 -17.25 -46.93 14.95
N ALA A 873 -17.81 -47.51 16.01
CA ALA A 873 -18.84 -48.54 15.89
C ALA A 873 -20.11 -48.00 15.20
N PHE A 874 -20.51 -46.76 15.51
CA PHE A 874 -21.62 -46.09 14.85
C PHE A 874 -21.32 -45.74 13.38
N SER A 875 -20.08 -45.31 13.08
CA SER A 875 -19.63 -45.04 11.70
C SER A 875 -19.64 -46.32 10.83
N LEU A 876 -19.11 -47.43 11.35
CA LEU A 876 -19.17 -48.72 10.66
C LEU A 876 -20.63 -49.19 10.50
N PHE A 877 -21.48 -49.04 11.53
CA PHE A 877 -22.92 -49.34 11.42
C PHE A 877 -23.58 -48.54 10.29
N GLY A 878 -23.31 -47.25 10.16
CA GLY A 878 -23.82 -46.42 9.06
C GLY A 878 -23.37 -46.92 7.68
N SER A 879 -22.11 -47.33 7.55
CA SER A 879 -21.58 -47.94 6.32
C SER A 879 -22.24 -49.29 5.99
N LEU A 880 -22.44 -50.16 6.99
CA LEU A 880 -23.17 -51.42 6.81
C LEU A 880 -24.63 -51.19 6.39
N LEU A 881 -25.30 -50.20 6.97
CA LEU A 881 -26.70 -49.86 6.67
C LEU A 881 -26.87 -49.31 5.25
N GLY A 882 -25.98 -48.41 4.82
CA GLY A 882 -26.06 -47.76 3.51
C GLY A 882 -25.60 -48.63 2.33
N HIS A 883 -24.79 -49.67 2.58
CA HIS A 883 -24.06 -50.40 1.53
C HIS A 883 -24.05 -51.93 1.66
N GLY A 884 -24.37 -52.50 2.82
CA GLY A 884 -24.39 -53.95 3.03
C GLY A 884 -25.77 -54.58 2.88
N ASP A 885 -25.86 -55.79 2.34
CA ASP A 885 -27.12 -56.53 2.26
C ASP A 885 -27.50 -57.14 3.62
N LEU A 886 -28.34 -56.41 4.36
CA LEU A 886 -28.84 -56.80 5.68
C LEU A 886 -29.90 -57.91 5.64
N ARG A 887 -30.22 -58.46 4.45
CA ARG A 887 -30.91 -59.77 4.32
C ARG A 887 -30.01 -60.93 4.75
N ASN A 888 -28.69 -60.77 4.70
CA ASN A 888 -27.76 -61.76 5.24
C ASN A 888 -27.77 -61.72 6.78
N ASN A 889 -28.18 -62.84 7.39
CA ASN A 889 -28.25 -63.01 8.85
C ASN A 889 -26.95 -62.63 9.59
N LYS A 890 -25.77 -62.87 9.01
CA LYS A 890 -24.47 -62.53 9.63
C LYS A 890 -24.21 -61.02 9.64
N LEU A 891 -24.54 -60.32 8.55
CA LEU A 891 -24.39 -58.86 8.46
C LEU A 891 -25.46 -58.15 9.32
N ASN A 892 -26.69 -58.68 9.34
CA ASN A 892 -27.76 -58.21 10.21
C ASN A 892 -27.37 -58.30 11.70
N GLN A 893 -26.84 -59.45 12.12
CA GLN A 893 -26.30 -59.63 13.49
C GLN A 893 -25.13 -58.68 13.79
N LEU A 894 -24.21 -58.47 12.83
CA LEU A 894 -23.11 -57.52 13.00
C LEU A 894 -23.60 -56.09 13.18
N ALA A 895 -24.58 -55.64 12.38
CA ALA A 895 -25.19 -54.32 12.50
C ALA A 895 -25.85 -54.10 13.87
N VAL A 896 -26.64 -55.07 14.36
CA VAL A 896 -27.23 -55.02 15.71
C VAL A 896 -26.14 -54.96 16.79
N ASN A 897 -25.05 -55.74 16.65
CA ASN A 897 -23.95 -55.73 17.61
C ASN A 897 -23.20 -54.39 17.64
N LEU A 898 -22.98 -53.74 16.48
CA LEU A 898 -22.34 -52.43 16.39
C LEU A 898 -23.22 -51.29 16.92
N TRP A 899 -24.54 -51.35 16.67
CA TRP A 899 -25.50 -50.44 17.28
C TRP A 899 -25.47 -50.55 18.81
N ASN A 900 -25.54 -51.76 19.34
CA ASN A 900 -25.49 -52.00 20.77
C ASN A 900 -24.14 -51.57 21.38
N LEU A 901 -23.02 -51.83 20.69
CA LEU A 901 -21.68 -51.41 21.12
C LEU A 901 -21.56 -49.88 21.20
N SER A 902 -22.09 -49.15 20.22
CA SER A 902 -22.06 -47.68 20.21
C SER A 902 -22.91 -47.05 21.32
N HIS A 903 -24.03 -47.66 21.70
CA HIS A 903 -24.91 -47.13 22.74
C HIS A 903 -24.57 -47.60 24.17
N LYS A 904 -23.87 -48.74 24.33
CA LYS A 904 -23.57 -49.41 25.61
C LYS A 904 -23.07 -48.51 26.76
N HIS A 905 -22.30 -47.47 26.42
CA HIS A 905 -21.67 -46.56 27.38
C HIS A 905 -22.20 -45.11 27.29
N GLY A 906 -23.30 -44.86 26.56
CA GLY A 906 -23.96 -43.55 26.52
C GLY A 906 -23.18 -42.40 25.86
N PHE A 907 -22.12 -42.72 25.10
CA PHE A 907 -21.26 -41.74 24.41
C PHE A 907 -21.66 -41.44 22.95
N CYS A 908 -22.63 -42.17 22.37
CA CYS A 908 -23.17 -41.87 21.05
C CYS A 908 -24.12 -40.66 21.11
N ASP A 909 -24.15 -39.82 20.07
CA ASP A 909 -25.07 -38.68 20.00
C ASP A 909 -26.51 -39.15 19.79
N THR A 910 -27.32 -39.03 20.84
CA THR A 910 -28.74 -39.38 20.84
C THR A 910 -29.53 -38.71 19.72
N ARG A 911 -29.18 -37.48 19.32
CA ARG A 911 -29.91 -36.77 18.23
C ARG A 911 -29.67 -37.44 16.89
N THR A 912 -28.42 -37.81 16.60
CA THR A 912 -28.05 -38.53 15.38
C THR A 912 -28.63 -39.95 15.39
N SER A 913 -28.55 -40.68 16.51
CA SER A 913 -29.14 -42.02 16.63
C SER A 913 -30.67 -42.04 16.43
N VAL A 914 -31.41 -41.09 17.00
CA VAL A 914 -32.86 -40.98 16.78
C VAL A 914 -33.18 -40.74 15.30
N ARG A 915 -32.49 -39.80 14.65
CA ARG A 915 -32.65 -39.53 13.20
C ARG A 915 -32.30 -40.74 12.33
N THR A 916 -31.24 -41.47 12.66
CA THR A 916 -30.89 -42.70 11.95
C THR A 916 -31.97 -43.76 12.11
N LEU A 917 -32.54 -43.92 13.31
CA LEU A 917 -33.61 -44.88 13.57
C LEU A 917 -34.94 -44.49 12.89
N GLU A 918 -35.26 -43.19 12.81
CA GLU A 918 -36.36 -42.66 11.99
C GLU A 918 -36.13 -42.90 10.49
N HIS A 919 -34.91 -42.71 10.00
CA HIS A 919 -34.55 -43.00 8.62
C HIS A 919 -34.72 -44.49 8.28
N ILE A 920 -34.25 -45.41 9.14
CA ILE A 920 -34.46 -46.86 8.96
C ILE A 920 -35.95 -47.21 8.95
N LYS A 921 -36.76 -46.59 9.83
CA LYS A 921 -38.23 -46.78 9.84
C LYS A 921 -38.90 -46.31 8.54
N ASN A 922 -38.40 -45.25 7.93
CA ASN A 922 -38.92 -44.73 6.67
C ASN A 922 -38.43 -45.59 5.47
N GLU A 923 -37.18 -46.07 5.46
CA GLU A 923 -36.71 -47.05 4.48
C GLU A 923 -37.50 -48.37 4.59
N ALA A 924 -37.80 -48.86 5.80
CA ALA A 924 -38.55 -50.10 6.03
C ALA A 924 -39.98 -50.08 5.46
N GLN A 925 -40.55 -48.90 5.15
CA GLN A 925 -41.85 -48.75 4.49
C GLN A 925 -41.78 -48.93 2.96
N GLN A 926 -40.58 -48.97 2.37
CA GLN A 926 -40.38 -49.14 0.93
C GLN A 926 -40.49 -50.61 0.50
N ALA A 927 -41.03 -50.83 -0.70
CA ALA A 927 -41.21 -52.18 -1.25
C ALA A 927 -39.87 -52.93 -1.37
N GLY A 928 -39.79 -54.12 -0.77
CA GLY A 928 -38.58 -54.97 -0.79
C GLY A 928 -37.64 -54.82 0.41
N MET A 929 -37.96 -53.94 1.38
CA MET A 929 -37.12 -53.64 2.56
C MET A 929 -37.68 -54.11 3.91
N SER A 930 -38.59 -55.09 3.92
CA SER A 930 -39.21 -55.65 5.14
C SER A 930 -38.21 -56.11 6.22
N HIS A 931 -37.05 -56.63 5.82
CA HIS A 931 -35.95 -57.03 6.72
C HIS A 931 -35.40 -55.88 7.58
N LEU A 932 -35.60 -54.61 7.19
CA LEU A 932 -35.27 -53.44 8.01
C LEU A 932 -36.29 -53.20 9.13
N SER A 933 -37.53 -53.70 9.01
CA SER A 933 -38.52 -53.67 10.10
C SER A 933 -38.10 -54.60 11.23
N ASP A 934 -37.68 -55.83 10.90
CA ASP A 934 -37.11 -56.80 11.85
C ASP A 934 -35.81 -56.31 12.50
N LEU A 935 -34.99 -55.57 11.74
CA LEU A 935 -33.81 -54.89 12.27
C LEU A 935 -34.23 -53.80 13.28
N THR A 936 -35.15 -52.91 12.90
CA THR A 936 -35.63 -51.80 13.75
C THR A 936 -36.14 -52.29 15.11
N ALA A 937 -36.85 -53.42 15.13
CA ALA A 937 -37.34 -54.03 16.37
C ALA A 937 -36.22 -54.48 17.34
N ARG A 938 -34.98 -54.65 16.85
CA ARG A 938 -33.79 -55.05 17.63
C ARG A 938 -32.88 -53.87 17.98
N LEU A 939 -33.09 -52.69 17.37
CA LEU A 939 -32.32 -51.48 17.63
C LEU A 939 -32.98 -50.66 18.76
N SER A 940 -32.79 -51.07 20.01
CA SER A 940 -33.25 -50.28 21.15
C SER A 940 -32.39 -49.03 21.36
N LEU A 941 -33.03 -47.89 21.65
CA LEU A 941 -32.37 -46.72 22.23
C LEU A 941 -32.44 -46.84 23.75
N GLN A 942 -31.29 -46.82 24.42
CA GLN A 942 -31.27 -46.69 25.88
C GLN A 942 -31.67 -45.25 26.26
N SER A 943 -32.87 -45.08 26.81
CA SER A 943 -33.22 -43.85 27.51
C SER A 943 -32.30 -43.67 28.70
N ARG A 944 -31.66 -42.51 28.84
CA ARG A 944 -31.00 -42.14 30.11
C ARG A 944 -32.04 -42.19 31.23
N ALA A 945 -31.75 -42.95 32.28
CA ALA A 945 -32.21 -42.68 33.63
C ALA A 945 -31.20 -41.74 34.30
#